data_AF-A0A7C4VE85-F1
#
_entry.id   AF-A0A7C4VE85-F1
#
_cell.length_a   1.000
_cell.length_b   1.000
_cell.length_c   1.000
_cell.angle_alpha   90.00
_cell.angle_beta   90.00
_cell.angle_gamma   90.00
#
_symmetry.space_group_name_H-M   'P 1'
#
loop_
_entity.id
_entity.type
_entity.pdbx_description
1 polymer ?
#
loop_
_entity_poly.entity_id
_entity_poly.type
_entity_poly.pdbx_seq_one_letter_code
_entity_poly.pdbx_strand_id
1 'polypeptide(L)'
;EAKDIDNAEGEVVIGAALLSPADAVTTDGGILCIINFTSLKAGTFTLNFETPWNTFLLNTQGLDIPFQTQSFTLTVKGFAMPSASFTWTPTYPKANETVTFDASASYDLDGYIVNYIWDFGDGVITETINPIITHNFTKNGMYNVNLTVIDNDGLKDSIVHIVNVGCPPILILEPLNPKYMPNEEITFNASRSYDPDGYIVSYIWDFGDGQNKTTTDPITNKTYTKRGIYTVAIKIVDDDGLYNSATLKIQIGNSPIANFTYTPKNPKVGEEVTFDASNTTLPDRVPLKTYVWHIEEGNKTIIKDASEGPLFIYTFTKSDPGWNVTLTVIDEDGLYSSCSALVPVYAEKVMQTIYIRADGRIDPPDAPIITYDNVTYTLTGNITSNADGIVVERDNITIDGAMYTVHGTGEYAYKGIDLMGRSNVMIKNIRITAFLYGIYFNFSTNNIIVGNNITANWDGIDLNGSLNNSIIGNSVMNNEYSIYLFSSSNNIIIGNNITNSFEGILFSYSSNNSIIGNNISNNIWYSIYLEHSSNNSISGNSVTNNKLFDGIHLYGSSNNSIFENNITNNRYAGIYLQQSSNNSIFGNVFVANGLVVDVSFMNVVEGNTVNGKPLVYLESVSNFTVADAGQVVLVKCENIRVENLNLSAATIGVELWETSNTIISGNSITANNRYGILLFQSFNNSISGNSITNNKEGIWLEYHSFNSIIIRNSITNNQDGGIILSESSNNIIVENNITNNHCGIVLGLASNNKVFHNNFINNTHQADSRGSINTWDDGYPSGGNYWSDYAGVDLYSGPYQNLTGNDGIGDTQYTIDANNVDSYPLMAPFKAF
;
A
#
# COMPACT_ATOMS: atom_id res chain seq x y z
N GLU A 1 -28.27 37.53 81.47
CA GLU A 1 -27.58 36.27 81.82
C GLU A 1 -28.43 35.12 81.33
N ALA A 2 -27.91 34.32 80.40
CA ALA A 2 -28.49 33.03 80.07
C ALA A 2 -27.60 31.96 80.70
N LYS A 3 -28.16 31.23 81.66
CA LYS A 3 -27.59 30.02 82.27
C LYS A 3 -27.49 28.92 81.21
N ASP A 4 -26.37 28.20 81.26
CA ASP A 4 -26.08 26.85 80.72
C ASP A 4 -27.02 26.33 79.61
N ILE A 5 -26.49 26.17 78.40
CA ILE A 5 -27.10 25.34 77.36
C ILE A 5 -26.08 24.28 76.94
N ASP A 6 -26.16 23.14 77.63
CA ASP A 6 -25.60 21.86 77.20
C ASP A 6 -26.43 21.32 76.02
N ASN A 7 -25.76 20.99 74.92
CA ASN A 7 -26.21 20.17 73.78
C ASN A 7 -27.71 19.78 73.71
N ALA A 8 -28.57 20.66 73.18
CA ALA A 8 -29.77 20.37 72.36
C ALA A 8 -30.44 21.67 71.90
N GLU A 9 -31.13 21.64 70.75
CA GLU A 9 -31.85 22.75 70.11
C GLU A 9 -32.71 23.59 71.08
N GLY A 10 -32.59 24.92 71.03
CA GLY A 10 -33.37 25.82 71.89
C GLY A 10 -33.32 27.30 71.49
N GLU A 11 -34.42 28.02 71.78
CA GLU A 11 -34.61 29.46 71.50
C GLU A 11 -33.79 30.35 72.44
N VAL A 12 -33.08 31.34 71.87
CA VAL A 12 -32.45 32.42 72.66
C VAL A 12 -33.29 33.69 72.54
N VAL A 13 -33.82 34.16 73.67
CA VAL A 13 -34.57 35.43 73.77
C VAL A 13 -33.60 36.59 74.06
N ILE A 14 -33.56 37.59 73.17
CA ILE A 14 -32.68 38.76 73.34
C ILE A 14 -33.50 39.95 73.89
N GLY A 15 -33.14 40.40 75.10
CA GLY A 15 -33.58 41.67 75.69
C GLY A 15 -32.42 42.66 75.80
N ALA A 16 -32.66 43.95 75.58
CA ALA A 16 -31.62 44.99 75.65
C ALA A 16 -31.46 45.56 77.08
N ALA A 17 -30.23 45.86 77.48
CA ALA A 17 -29.91 46.67 78.66
C ALA A 17 -29.39 48.05 78.21
N LEU A 18 -29.82 49.12 78.88
CA LEU A 18 -29.50 50.51 78.50
C LEU A 18 -28.03 50.90 78.83
N LEU A 19 -27.43 51.64 77.90
CA LEU A 19 -26.03 52.10 77.92
C LEU A 19 -25.86 53.42 78.69
N SER A 20 -26.05 53.43 80.01
CA SER A 20 -25.44 54.40 80.95
C SER A 20 -25.87 54.09 82.40
N PRO A 21 -24.98 54.12 83.41
CA PRO A 21 -25.33 53.76 84.79
C PRO A 21 -26.08 54.85 85.60
N ALA A 22 -26.45 55.99 85.00
CA ALA A 22 -26.90 57.14 85.79
C ALA A 22 -28.38 57.12 86.23
N ASP A 23 -29.24 56.32 85.59
CA ASP A 23 -30.66 56.24 85.96
C ASP A 23 -31.10 54.77 86.01
N ALA A 24 -30.90 54.11 87.16
CA ALA A 24 -31.45 52.79 87.39
C ALA A 24 -32.98 52.88 87.53
N VAL A 25 -33.72 52.54 86.47
CA VAL A 25 -35.14 52.18 86.55
C VAL A 25 -35.27 50.69 86.26
N THR A 26 -35.76 49.97 87.26
CA THR A 26 -35.96 48.52 87.22
C THR A 26 -37.25 48.12 86.52
N THR A 27 -37.21 46.92 85.95
CA THR A 27 -38.28 45.98 85.56
C THR A 27 -38.92 46.07 84.16
N ASP A 28 -38.66 44.95 83.47
CA ASP A 28 -39.55 44.10 82.66
C ASP A 28 -39.85 44.44 81.20
N GLY A 29 -39.12 43.73 80.32
CA GLY A 29 -39.83 42.88 79.35
C GLY A 29 -39.96 43.35 77.90
N GLY A 30 -38.98 44.07 77.34
CA GLY A 30 -38.93 44.33 75.89
C GLY A 30 -38.14 43.26 75.13
N ILE A 31 -38.81 42.26 74.55
CA ILE A 31 -38.19 41.29 73.62
C ILE A 31 -37.99 41.97 72.27
N LEU A 32 -36.76 41.95 71.72
CA LEU A 32 -36.45 42.60 70.44
C LEU A 32 -36.47 41.61 69.25
N CYS A 33 -36.10 40.34 69.45
CA CYS A 33 -36.12 39.28 68.42
C CYS A 33 -35.80 37.88 69.03
N ILE A 34 -36.26 36.80 68.38
CA ILE A 34 -35.90 35.39 68.66
C ILE A 34 -35.14 34.83 67.45
N ILE A 35 -34.01 34.14 67.69
CA ILE A 35 -33.19 33.47 66.66
C ILE A 35 -32.97 32.01 67.04
N ASN A 36 -33.15 31.08 66.10
CA ASN A 36 -32.94 29.64 66.27
C ASN A 36 -31.63 29.18 65.61
N PHE A 37 -30.82 28.36 66.30
CA PHE A 37 -29.56 27.81 65.79
C PHE A 37 -29.58 26.27 65.81
N THR A 38 -29.10 25.61 64.75
CA THR A 38 -29.16 24.14 64.60
C THR A 38 -27.82 23.39 64.75
N SER A 39 -26.65 24.06 64.90
CA SER A 39 -25.43 23.53 65.56
C SER A 39 -24.34 24.61 65.71
N LEU A 40 -23.46 24.50 66.73
CA LEU A 40 -22.31 25.40 66.93
C LEU A 40 -21.02 24.61 67.26
N LYS A 41 -19.91 24.99 66.61
CA LYS A 41 -18.52 24.61 66.99
C LYS A 41 -17.98 25.61 68.02
N ALA A 42 -17.03 25.19 68.86
CA ALA A 42 -16.35 26.08 69.82
C ALA A 42 -15.72 27.29 69.09
N GLY A 43 -15.99 28.50 69.59
CA GLY A 43 -15.56 29.75 68.97
C GLY A 43 -16.37 30.95 69.44
N THR A 44 -15.95 32.14 69.02
CA THR A 44 -16.63 33.42 69.28
C THR A 44 -17.35 33.88 68.02
N PHE A 45 -18.67 34.08 68.11
CA PHE A 45 -19.49 34.48 66.96
C PHE A 45 -20.07 35.88 67.17
N THR A 46 -20.01 36.72 66.14
CA THR A 46 -20.53 38.10 66.14
C THR A 46 -21.63 38.23 65.09
N LEU A 47 -22.83 38.63 65.51
CA LEU A 47 -23.93 38.97 64.61
C LEU A 47 -23.94 40.48 64.36
N ASN A 48 -23.83 40.88 63.08
CA ASN A 48 -23.88 42.28 62.63
C ASN A 48 -25.18 42.51 61.84
N PHE A 49 -25.85 43.63 62.06
CA PHE A 49 -27.09 43.97 61.38
C PHE A 49 -26.86 45.09 60.36
N GLU A 50 -27.25 44.88 59.09
CA GLU A 50 -26.85 45.76 57.95
C GLU A 50 -27.61 47.09 57.85
N THR A 51 -28.71 47.31 58.58
CA THR A 51 -29.38 48.62 58.69
C THR A 51 -29.87 48.88 60.12
N PRO A 52 -29.62 50.05 60.72
CA PRO A 52 -30.03 50.34 62.09
C PRO A 52 -31.55 50.41 62.18
N TRP A 53 -32.15 49.59 63.05
CA TRP A 53 -33.56 49.72 63.40
C TRP A 53 -33.72 50.97 64.28
N ASN A 54 -34.48 51.96 63.81
CA ASN A 54 -34.93 53.05 64.67
C ASN A 54 -36.12 52.54 65.49
N THR A 55 -35.87 52.13 66.72
CA THR A 55 -36.94 51.85 67.68
C THR A 55 -36.77 52.77 68.89
N PHE A 56 -37.82 53.50 69.23
CA PHE A 56 -37.87 54.41 70.37
C PHE A 56 -38.35 53.65 71.61
N LEU A 57 -37.66 53.82 72.74
CA LEU A 57 -38.21 53.47 74.05
C LEU A 57 -38.87 54.72 74.65
N LEU A 58 -40.14 54.60 75.05
CA LEU A 58 -40.86 55.65 75.77
C LEU A 58 -40.49 55.56 77.26
N ASN A 59 -40.00 56.64 77.86
CA ASN A 59 -39.82 56.67 79.31
C ASN A 59 -41.15 56.94 80.05
N THR A 60 -41.15 56.85 81.38
CA THR A 60 -42.34 57.07 82.24
C THR A 60 -42.89 58.51 82.25
N GLN A 61 -42.28 59.42 81.48
CA GLN A 61 -42.73 60.82 81.26
C GLN A 61 -43.07 61.10 79.78
N GLY A 62 -43.10 60.09 78.91
CA GLY A 62 -43.53 60.23 77.51
C GLY A 62 -42.50 60.84 76.55
N LEU A 63 -41.20 60.80 76.87
CA LEU A 63 -40.13 61.19 75.94
C LEU A 63 -39.49 59.97 75.26
N ASP A 64 -39.29 60.09 73.94
CA ASP A 64 -38.61 59.11 73.08
C ASP A 64 -37.08 59.16 73.28
N ILE A 65 -36.47 58.02 73.62
CA ILE A 65 -35.00 57.89 73.72
C ILE A 65 -34.50 56.98 72.58
N PRO A 66 -33.64 57.47 71.66
CA PRO A 66 -33.02 56.63 70.64
C PRO A 66 -31.85 55.82 71.22
N PHE A 67 -31.75 54.53 70.89
CA PHE A 67 -30.54 53.73 71.10
C PHE A 67 -30.19 52.93 69.83
N GLN A 68 -28.89 52.79 69.53
CA GLN A 68 -28.38 51.94 68.45
C GLN A 68 -27.43 50.90 69.05
N THR A 69 -27.63 49.62 68.70
CA THR A 69 -26.65 48.55 68.94
C THR A 69 -26.23 47.97 67.58
N GLN A 70 -24.92 47.93 67.30
CA GLN A 70 -24.39 47.46 66.01
C GLN A 70 -23.99 45.97 66.00
N SER A 71 -23.77 45.33 67.17
CA SER A 71 -23.40 43.90 67.25
C SER A 71 -23.55 43.28 68.66
N PHE A 72 -23.66 41.94 68.75
CA PHE A 72 -23.61 41.14 70.00
C PHE A 72 -22.69 39.91 69.84
N THR A 73 -22.08 39.44 70.94
CA THR A 73 -21.06 38.36 70.93
C THR A 73 -21.39 37.26 71.96
N LEU A 74 -21.29 35.98 71.55
CA LEU A 74 -21.48 34.77 72.38
C LEU A 74 -20.20 33.91 72.41
N THR A 75 -19.87 33.27 73.54
CA THR A 75 -18.68 32.39 73.72
C THR A 75 -19.05 31.04 74.35
N VAL A 76 -18.49 29.94 73.82
CA VAL A 76 -18.67 28.54 74.31
C VAL A 76 -17.29 27.87 74.51
N LYS A 77 -17.04 27.17 75.64
CA LYS A 77 -15.75 26.49 75.99
C LYS A 77 -15.81 24.95 75.81
N GLY A 78 -14.69 24.28 75.47
CA GLY A 78 -14.54 22.81 75.40
C GLY A 78 -13.17 22.30 75.92
N PHE A 79 -13.03 20.98 76.17
CA PHE A 79 -11.83 20.28 76.72
C PHE A 79 -10.68 20.13 75.70
N ALA A 80 -9.41 20.16 76.16
CA ALA A 80 -8.21 19.92 75.34
C ALA A 80 -7.68 18.48 75.50
N MET A 81 -6.88 18.00 74.53
CA MET A 81 -6.20 16.69 74.59
C MET A 81 -4.76 16.86 75.11
N PRO A 82 -4.15 15.85 75.75
CA PRO A 82 -2.76 15.91 76.17
C PRO A 82 -1.82 15.87 74.94
N SER A 83 -0.55 16.24 75.15
CA SER A 83 0.50 16.18 74.13
C SER A 83 1.67 15.32 74.63
N ALA A 84 1.96 14.23 73.90
CA ALA A 84 3.06 13.32 74.19
C ALA A 84 4.38 13.84 73.60
N SER A 85 5.46 13.80 74.39
CA SER A 85 6.82 14.14 73.94
C SER A 85 7.87 13.41 74.76
N PHE A 86 8.95 12.92 74.12
CA PHE A 86 10.10 12.38 74.83
C PHE A 86 11.44 12.54 74.09
N THR A 87 12.53 12.38 74.83
CA THR A 87 13.92 12.30 74.34
C THR A 87 14.62 11.05 74.86
N TRP A 88 15.77 10.68 74.29
CA TRP A 88 16.59 9.57 74.79
C TRP A 88 18.09 9.87 74.75
N THR A 89 18.85 9.19 75.61
CA THR A 89 20.31 9.28 75.66
C THR A 89 20.95 7.91 75.97
N PRO A 90 22.07 7.55 75.34
CA PRO A 90 22.79 8.28 74.28
C PRO A 90 22.04 8.32 72.94
N THR A 91 22.40 9.25 72.06
CA THR A 91 21.72 9.45 70.76
C THR A 91 21.91 8.27 69.79
N TYR A 92 23.10 7.63 69.82
CA TYR A 92 23.45 6.44 69.03
C TYR A 92 23.90 5.31 69.97
N PRO A 93 22.95 4.60 70.61
CA PRO A 93 23.28 3.53 71.54
C PRO A 93 23.86 2.31 70.81
N LYS A 94 24.81 1.62 71.43
CA LYS A 94 25.30 0.32 70.96
C LYS A 94 24.44 -0.82 71.52
N ALA A 95 24.50 -1.99 70.89
CA ALA A 95 23.85 -3.17 71.45
C ALA A 95 24.36 -3.49 72.87
N ASN A 96 23.42 -3.75 73.77
CA ASN A 96 23.57 -3.95 75.20
C ASN A 96 23.95 -2.70 76.02
N GLU A 97 24.00 -1.52 75.39
CA GLU A 97 24.14 -0.25 76.10
C GLU A 97 22.81 0.16 76.76
N THR A 98 22.88 0.81 77.92
CA THR A 98 21.70 1.33 78.61
C THR A 98 21.26 2.66 78.03
N VAL A 99 20.01 2.70 77.55
CA VAL A 99 19.37 3.90 77.00
C VAL A 99 18.39 4.46 78.02
N THR A 100 18.52 5.75 78.32
CA THR A 100 17.58 6.49 79.18
C THR A 100 16.60 7.27 78.32
N PHE A 101 15.29 7.11 78.59
CA PHE A 101 14.18 7.78 77.94
C PHE A 101 13.51 8.77 78.91
N ASP A 102 13.28 10.00 78.47
CA ASP A 102 12.74 11.09 79.29
C ASP A 102 11.55 11.76 78.58
N ALA A 103 10.34 11.55 79.12
CA ALA A 103 9.07 12.10 78.68
C ALA A 103 8.58 13.31 79.49
N SER A 104 9.45 13.93 80.30
CA SER A 104 9.07 15.04 81.19
C SER A 104 8.56 16.28 80.47
N ALA A 105 8.75 16.37 79.15
CA ALA A 105 8.23 17.43 78.30
C ALA A 105 6.76 17.22 77.84
N SER A 106 6.14 16.07 78.14
CA SER A 106 4.72 15.84 77.86
C SER A 106 3.84 16.73 78.75
N TYR A 107 2.75 17.28 78.21
CA TYR A 107 1.88 18.21 78.95
C TYR A 107 0.43 18.14 78.52
N ASP A 108 -0.46 18.70 79.33
CA ASP A 108 -1.87 18.92 79.02
C ASP A 108 -2.22 20.39 79.32
N LEU A 109 -3.04 21.02 78.47
CA LEU A 109 -3.30 22.47 78.51
C LEU A 109 -4.36 22.87 79.53
N ASP A 110 -5.30 21.98 79.83
CA ASP A 110 -6.36 22.16 80.83
C ASP A 110 -6.27 21.17 82.00
N GLY A 111 -5.29 20.27 82.01
CA GLY A 111 -5.07 19.29 83.06
C GLY A 111 -3.60 18.90 83.29
N TYR A 112 -3.36 17.66 83.72
CA TYR A 112 -2.05 17.06 83.97
C TYR A 112 -2.02 15.57 83.57
N ILE A 113 -0.84 15.10 83.15
CA ILE A 113 -0.61 13.70 82.77
C ILE A 113 -0.57 12.80 84.02
N VAL A 114 -1.31 11.69 83.99
CA VAL A 114 -1.40 10.72 85.09
C VAL A 114 -0.68 9.38 84.82
N ASN A 115 -0.42 9.02 83.57
CA ASN A 115 0.23 7.74 83.23
C ASN A 115 1.03 7.81 81.92
N TYR A 116 2.11 7.02 81.85
CA TYR A 116 2.99 6.86 80.69
C TYR A 116 3.11 5.37 80.33
N ILE A 117 2.83 5.02 79.08
CA ILE A 117 2.97 3.66 78.55
C ILE A 117 4.05 3.68 77.47
N TRP A 118 5.12 2.91 77.69
CA TRP A 118 6.26 2.78 76.79
C TRP A 118 6.26 1.42 76.11
N ASP A 119 6.23 1.40 74.79
CA ASP A 119 6.55 0.23 73.97
C ASP A 119 7.90 0.50 73.30
N PHE A 120 8.93 -0.27 73.66
CA PHE A 120 10.28 -0.06 73.11
C PHE A 120 10.48 -0.66 71.71
N GLY A 121 9.47 -1.34 71.16
CA GLY A 121 9.53 -1.91 69.81
C GLY A 121 10.37 -3.17 69.67
N ASP A 122 10.92 -3.69 70.77
CA ASP A 122 11.62 -4.99 70.84
C ASP A 122 10.77 -6.09 71.51
N GLY A 123 9.49 -5.81 71.72
CA GLY A 123 8.51 -6.68 72.38
C GLY A 123 8.35 -6.38 73.88
N VAL A 124 9.11 -5.44 74.44
CA VAL A 124 8.95 -5.00 75.85
C VAL A 124 8.04 -3.76 75.92
N ILE A 125 6.94 -3.90 76.68
CA ILE A 125 6.01 -2.80 76.99
C ILE A 125 5.99 -2.58 78.51
N THR A 126 6.10 -1.32 78.95
CA THR A 126 6.14 -0.94 80.37
C THR A 126 5.20 0.24 80.65
N GLU A 127 4.36 0.13 81.68
CA GLU A 127 3.54 1.23 82.18
C GLU A 127 4.16 1.81 83.46
N THR A 128 4.16 3.14 83.59
CA THR A 128 4.76 3.84 84.73
C THR A 128 4.11 5.22 84.93
N ILE A 129 4.11 5.67 86.19
CA ILE A 129 3.73 7.05 86.53
C ILE A 129 4.92 8.02 86.46
N ASN A 130 6.16 7.50 86.35
CA ASN A 130 7.36 8.31 86.24
C ASN A 130 7.66 8.63 84.77
N PRO A 131 7.93 9.90 84.41
CA PRO A 131 8.21 10.28 83.03
C PRO A 131 9.59 9.81 82.52
N ILE A 132 10.48 9.30 83.38
CA ILE A 132 11.83 8.84 83.01
C ILE A 132 11.97 7.34 83.25
N ILE A 133 12.52 6.61 82.27
CA ILE A 133 12.76 5.16 82.30
C ILE A 133 14.05 4.78 81.56
N THR A 134 14.61 3.60 81.83
CA THR A 134 15.78 3.06 81.11
C THR A 134 15.46 1.73 80.45
N HIS A 135 16.06 1.45 79.29
CA HIS A 135 15.93 0.19 78.54
C HIS A 135 17.23 -0.19 77.82
N ASN A 136 17.50 -1.49 77.64
CA ASN A 136 18.70 -2.00 76.96
C ASN A 136 18.30 -2.87 75.77
N PHE A 137 18.73 -2.49 74.56
CA PHE A 137 18.50 -3.27 73.34
C PHE A 137 19.63 -4.28 73.12
N THR A 138 19.32 -5.57 72.98
CA THR A 138 20.35 -6.63 72.90
C THR A 138 20.92 -6.87 71.50
N LYS A 139 20.30 -6.30 70.46
CA LYS A 139 20.69 -6.46 69.05
C LYS A 139 20.76 -5.09 68.37
N ASN A 140 21.62 -4.98 67.37
CA ASN A 140 21.63 -3.82 66.49
C ASN A 140 20.33 -3.79 65.67
N GLY A 141 19.76 -2.61 65.46
CA GLY A 141 18.51 -2.45 64.72
C GLY A 141 17.80 -1.13 64.98
N MET A 142 16.75 -0.88 64.18
CA MET A 142 15.87 0.27 64.31
C MET A 142 14.66 -0.11 65.17
N TYR A 143 14.47 0.58 66.29
CA TYR A 143 13.41 0.31 67.25
C TYR A 143 12.42 1.48 67.30
N ASN A 144 11.14 1.21 66.99
CA ASN A 144 10.07 2.20 67.09
C ASN A 144 9.62 2.29 68.55
N VAL A 145 10.18 3.25 69.28
CA VAL A 145 9.81 3.49 70.67
C VAL A 145 8.56 4.38 70.69
N ASN A 146 7.44 3.82 71.15
CA ASN A 146 6.16 4.49 71.26
C ASN A 146 5.88 4.85 72.72
N LEU A 147 5.64 6.14 72.97
CA LEU A 147 5.11 6.64 74.23
C LEU A 147 3.63 6.98 74.06
N THR A 148 2.79 6.50 74.96
CA THR A 148 1.40 6.96 75.12
C THR A 148 1.22 7.61 76.49
N VAL A 149 0.73 8.86 76.52
CA VAL A 149 0.41 9.59 77.74
C VAL A 149 -1.11 9.67 77.93
N ILE A 150 -1.55 9.62 79.18
CA ILE A 150 -2.97 9.70 79.56
C ILE A 150 -3.14 10.82 80.58
N ASP A 151 -4.10 11.72 80.38
CA ASP A 151 -4.38 12.83 81.31
C ASP A 151 -5.40 12.47 82.41
N ASN A 152 -5.66 13.43 83.31
CA ASN A 152 -6.62 13.29 84.41
C ASN A 152 -8.08 13.16 83.97
N ASP A 153 -8.41 13.51 82.73
CA ASP A 153 -9.75 13.40 82.14
C ASP A 153 -9.91 12.11 81.33
N GLY A 154 -8.84 11.30 81.24
CA GLY A 154 -8.80 10.00 80.58
C GLY A 154 -8.53 10.08 79.08
N LEU A 155 -8.23 11.26 78.54
CA LEU A 155 -7.85 11.45 77.14
C LEU A 155 -6.38 11.02 76.95
N LYS A 156 -6.03 10.68 75.71
CA LYS A 156 -4.75 10.07 75.38
C LYS A 156 -4.12 10.72 74.16
N ASP A 157 -2.80 10.80 74.18
CA ASP A 157 -1.99 11.11 73.02
C ASP A 157 -0.76 10.20 72.97
N SER A 158 -0.23 9.97 71.77
CA SER A 158 0.89 9.06 71.55
C SER A 158 1.90 9.64 70.57
N ILE A 159 3.19 9.39 70.83
CA ILE A 159 4.30 9.76 69.95
C ILE A 159 5.26 8.59 69.77
N VAL A 160 5.77 8.43 68.54
CA VAL A 160 6.75 7.39 68.20
C VAL A 160 8.05 8.03 67.73
N HIS A 161 9.18 7.60 68.28
CA HIS A 161 10.51 7.90 67.75
C HIS A 161 11.29 6.62 67.43
N ILE A 162 12.12 6.68 66.38
CA ILE A 162 12.96 5.55 65.99
C ILE A 162 14.33 5.69 66.65
N VAL A 163 14.71 4.69 67.45
CA VAL A 163 16.04 4.59 68.06
C VAL A 163 16.87 3.61 67.24
N ASN A 164 18.01 4.07 66.71
CA ASN A 164 18.95 3.24 65.95
C ASN A 164 20.04 2.70 66.89
N VAL A 165 20.10 1.38 67.03
CA VAL A 165 21.08 0.69 67.87
C VAL A 165 22.17 0.07 66.99
N GLY A 166 23.42 0.48 67.16
CA GLY A 166 24.57 0.03 66.35
C GLY A 166 24.53 0.53 64.90
N CYS A 167 25.16 1.68 64.62
CA CYS A 167 25.13 2.33 63.31
C CYS A 167 26.23 1.79 62.39
N PRO A 168 25.96 1.49 61.11
CA PRO A 168 27.02 1.25 60.14
C PRO A 168 27.73 2.58 59.78
N PRO A 169 28.97 2.53 59.26
CA PRO A 169 29.71 3.73 58.93
C PRO A 169 29.05 4.45 57.74
N ILE A 170 29.10 5.78 57.76
CA ILE A 170 28.60 6.63 56.69
C ILE A 170 29.72 6.85 55.68
N LEU A 171 29.51 6.36 54.46
CA LEU A 171 30.42 6.53 53.33
C LEU A 171 30.15 7.86 52.63
N ILE A 172 31.17 8.73 52.56
CA ILE A 172 31.12 9.99 51.83
C ILE A 172 32.32 10.08 50.90
N LEU A 173 32.05 10.06 49.60
CA LEU A 173 33.04 10.25 48.54
C LEU A 173 33.07 11.72 48.10
N GLU A 174 34.26 12.30 47.96
CA GLU A 174 34.41 13.59 47.30
C GLU A 174 34.06 13.48 45.80
N PRO A 175 33.47 14.53 45.18
CA PRO A 175 33.15 14.52 43.76
C PRO A 175 34.37 14.23 42.90
N LEU A 176 34.24 13.27 42.00
CA LEU A 176 35.27 12.88 41.04
C LEU A 176 34.90 13.39 39.65
N ASN A 177 35.89 13.78 38.84
CA ASN A 177 35.64 14.08 37.43
C ASN A 177 35.21 12.78 36.73
N PRO A 178 34.09 12.74 35.99
CA PRO A 178 33.64 11.50 35.35
C PRO A 178 34.53 11.04 34.18
N LYS A 179 35.45 11.88 33.69
CA LYS A 179 36.26 11.61 32.51
C LYS A 179 37.73 11.99 32.69
N TYR A 180 38.61 11.08 32.32
CA TYR A 180 40.08 11.21 32.38
C TYR A 180 40.74 10.73 31.09
N MET A 181 42.00 11.09 30.87
CA MET A 181 42.81 10.56 29.77
C MET A 181 43.65 9.35 30.22
N PRO A 182 44.06 8.46 29.29
CA PRO A 182 44.97 7.37 29.62
C PRO A 182 46.25 7.87 30.29
N ASN A 183 46.68 7.17 31.34
CA ASN A 183 47.84 7.47 32.20
C ASN A 183 47.72 8.72 33.09
N GLU A 184 46.55 9.35 33.15
CA GLU A 184 46.26 10.39 34.14
C GLU A 184 46.12 9.77 35.54
N GLU A 185 46.69 10.41 36.57
CA GLU A 185 46.56 9.96 37.96
C GLU A 185 45.23 10.44 38.55
N ILE A 186 44.44 9.49 39.06
CA ILE A 186 43.11 9.73 39.62
C ILE A 186 43.19 9.53 41.13
N THR A 187 42.79 10.55 41.90
CA THR A 187 42.70 10.48 43.37
C THR A 187 41.28 10.14 43.80
N PHE A 188 41.14 9.02 44.50
CA PHE A 188 39.92 8.56 45.14
C PHE A 188 39.95 8.97 46.61
N ASN A 189 38.99 9.79 47.03
CA ASN A 189 38.97 10.39 48.36
C ASN A 189 37.66 10.07 49.09
N ALA A 190 37.76 9.27 50.14
CA ALA A 190 36.68 8.94 51.07
C ALA A 190 36.87 9.57 52.45
N SER A 191 37.71 10.61 52.59
CA SER A 191 38.17 11.17 53.87
C SER A 191 37.07 11.84 54.71
N ARG A 192 35.89 12.05 54.12
CA ARG A 192 34.71 12.57 54.83
C ARG A 192 33.81 11.47 55.37
N SER A 193 34.13 10.20 55.10
CA SER A 193 33.44 9.08 55.70
C SER A 193 33.70 9.06 57.20
N TYR A 194 32.67 8.76 57.98
CA TYR A 194 32.76 8.70 59.43
C TYR A 194 31.77 7.68 59.97
N ASP A 195 31.97 7.28 61.22
CA ASP A 195 31.08 6.37 61.91
C ASP A 195 30.40 7.08 63.09
N PRO A 196 29.05 7.15 63.15
CA PRO A 196 28.34 7.88 64.19
C PRO A 196 28.56 7.39 65.62
N ASP A 197 28.84 6.10 65.82
CA ASP A 197 29.04 5.46 67.13
C ASP A 197 30.43 4.81 67.28
N GLY A 198 31.35 5.03 66.35
CA GLY A 198 32.66 4.39 66.34
C GLY A 198 33.71 5.04 65.44
N TYR A 199 34.55 4.23 64.81
CA TYR A 199 35.54 4.67 63.83
C TYR A 199 35.77 3.64 62.71
N ILE A 200 36.08 4.13 61.51
CA ILE A 200 36.34 3.29 60.34
C ILE A 200 37.72 2.63 60.46
N VAL A 201 37.78 1.30 60.32
CA VAL A 201 39.02 0.50 60.40
C VAL A 201 39.60 0.11 59.06
N SER A 202 38.81 0.12 57.97
CA SER A 202 39.29 -0.37 56.66
C SER A 202 38.54 0.24 55.48
N TYR A 203 39.30 0.55 54.41
CA TYR A 203 38.81 0.98 53.09
C TYR A 203 39.26 -0.04 52.04
N ILE A 204 38.31 -0.66 51.36
CA ILE A 204 38.54 -1.68 50.34
C ILE A 204 38.05 -1.16 48.99
N TRP A 205 38.97 -0.97 48.06
CA TRP A 205 38.71 -0.48 46.71
C TRP A 205 38.83 -1.59 45.66
N ASP A 206 37.89 -1.66 44.73
CA ASP A 206 37.98 -2.42 43.48
C ASP A 206 37.93 -1.42 42.32
N PHE A 207 39.00 -1.36 41.53
CA PHE A 207 39.16 -0.36 40.47
C PHE A 207 38.48 -0.73 39.15
N GLY A 208 37.83 -1.90 39.06
CA GLY A 208 37.12 -2.36 37.86
C GLY A 208 38.02 -2.78 36.70
N ASP A 209 39.34 -2.75 36.88
CA ASP A 209 40.35 -3.23 35.92
C ASP A 209 40.97 -4.59 36.34
N GLY A 210 40.35 -5.25 37.31
CA GLY A 210 40.84 -6.48 37.93
C GLY A 210 41.84 -6.26 39.07
N GLN A 211 42.13 -5.00 39.44
CA GLN A 211 42.98 -4.69 40.61
C GLN A 211 42.16 -4.15 41.78
N ASN A 212 42.49 -4.63 42.98
CA ASN A 212 41.87 -4.22 44.24
C ASN A 212 42.93 -3.70 45.22
N LYS A 213 42.54 -2.84 46.16
CA LYS A 213 43.41 -2.31 47.22
C LYS A 213 42.66 -2.19 48.54
N THR A 214 43.21 -2.79 49.59
CA THR A 214 42.75 -2.61 50.98
C THR A 214 43.75 -1.72 51.72
N THR A 215 43.26 -0.70 52.40
CA THR A 215 44.07 0.30 53.11
C THR A 215 43.34 0.85 54.32
N THR A 216 44.07 1.39 55.28
CA THR A 216 43.51 2.18 56.40
C THR A 216 43.45 3.67 56.07
N ASP A 217 44.16 4.11 55.02
CA ASP A 217 44.12 5.49 54.53
C ASP A 217 42.84 5.74 53.71
N PRO A 218 42.03 6.77 54.04
CA PRO A 218 40.84 7.11 53.27
C PRO A 218 41.10 7.63 51.85
N ILE A 219 42.36 7.93 51.50
CA ILE A 219 42.75 8.45 50.19
C ILE A 219 43.63 7.45 49.44
N THR A 220 43.34 7.21 48.16
CA THR A 220 44.20 6.40 47.29
C THR A 220 44.26 6.94 45.86
N ASN A 221 45.40 6.75 45.19
CA ASN A 221 45.58 7.09 43.79
C ASN A 221 45.57 5.84 42.89
N LYS A 222 45.15 6.00 41.63
CA LYS A 222 45.17 4.97 40.58
C LYS A 222 45.31 5.60 39.19
N THR A 223 46.05 4.94 38.30
CA THR A 223 46.17 5.29 36.88
C THR A 223 45.61 4.18 36.00
N TYR A 224 44.92 4.53 34.92
CA TYR A 224 44.41 3.57 33.92
C TYR A 224 45.15 3.75 32.59
N THR A 225 45.74 2.67 32.06
CA THR A 225 46.50 2.70 30.80
C THR A 225 45.62 2.38 29.59
N LYS A 226 44.55 1.60 29.80
CA LYS A 226 43.59 1.23 28.77
C LYS A 226 42.38 2.16 28.82
N ARG A 227 41.83 2.42 27.65
CA ARG A 227 40.59 3.17 27.48
C ARG A 227 39.39 2.32 27.83
N GLY A 228 38.28 2.99 28.09
CA GLY A 228 37.00 2.35 28.35
C GLY A 228 36.28 2.96 29.55
N ILE A 229 35.21 2.30 29.96
CA ILE A 229 34.39 2.68 31.11
C ILE A 229 34.68 1.70 32.23
N TYR A 230 35.14 2.22 33.37
CA TYR A 230 35.45 1.43 34.57
C TYR A 230 34.41 1.70 35.65
N THR A 231 33.92 0.64 36.30
CA THR A 231 33.06 0.74 37.49
C THR A 231 33.93 0.48 38.71
N VAL A 232 34.22 1.54 39.47
CA VAL A 232 35.01 1.48 40.71
C VAL A 232 34.07 1.25 41.88
N ALA A 233 34.40 0.29 42.76
CA ALA A 233 33.66 0.01 43.99
C ALA A 233 34.51 0.32 45.22
N ILE A 234 33.86 0.80 46.29
CA ILE A 234 34.46 0.95 47.62
C ILE A 234 33.60 0.27 48.67
N LYS A 235 34.23 -0.36 49.66
CA LYS A 235 33.63 -0.83 50.90
C LYS A 235 34.41 -0.29 52.10
N ILE A 236 33.73 0.38 53.02
CA ILE A 236 34.29 0.82 54.31
C ILE A 236 33.74 -0.04 55.44
N VAL A 237 34.58 -0.36 56.43
CA VAL A 237 34.24 -1.22 57.57
C VAL A 237 34.62 -0.49 58.87
N ASP A 238 33.75 -0.52 59.88
CA ASP A 238 33.99 0.10 61.20
C ASP A 238 34.55 -0.87 62.26
N ASP A 239 34.76 -0.38 63.49
CA ASP A 239 35.32 -1.13 64.61
C ASP A 239 34.36 -2.18 65.18
N ASP A 240 33.06 -2.06 64.91
CA ASP A 240 32.03 -3.04 65.26
C ASP A 240 31.81 -4.10 64.15
N GLY A 241 32.52 -3.97 63.02
CA GLY A 241 32.50 -4.89 61.88
C GLY A 241 31.34 -4.66 60.91
N LEU A 242 30.55 -3.59 61.10
CA LEU A 242 29.54 -3.16 60.14
C LEU A 242 30.21 -2.44 58.97
N TYR A 243 29.50 -2.33 57.85
CA TYR A 243 30.09 -1.80 56.63
C TYR A 243 29.10 -1.05 55.77
N ASN A 244 29.65 -0.21 54.89
CA ASN A 244 28.92 0.48 53.84
C ASN A 244 29.70 0.43 52.53
N SER A 245 29.02 0.50 51.39
CA SER A 245 29.66 0.39 50.08
C SER A 245 28.99 1.24 49.02
N ALA A 246 29.78 1.72 48.05
CA ALA A 246 29.28 2.44 46.88
C ALA A 246 30.03 2.02 45.61
N THR A 247 29.44 2.35 44.46
CA THR A 247 30.11 2.25 43.16
C THR A 247 30.03 3.56 42.41
N LEU A 248 31.03 3.86 41.58
CA LEU A 248 31.06 5.01 40.69
C LEU A 248 31.63 4.59 39.33
N LYS A 249 31.20 5.25 38.25
CA LYS A 249 31.72 5.00 36.90
C LYS A 249 32.65 6.14 36.46
N ILE A 250 33.79 5.79 35.88
CA ILE A 250 34.71 6.72 35.23
C ILE A 250 34.98 6.31 33.78
N GLN A 251 35.18 7.29 32.92
CA GLN A 251 35.56 7.12 31.52
C GLN A 251 37.04 7.46 31.32
N ILE A 252 37.77 6.58 30.64
CA ILE A 252 39.16 6.80 30.24
C ILE A 252 39.22 6.93 28.70
N GLY A 253 39.59 8.11 28.20
CA GLY A 253 39.63 8.47 26.77
C GLY A 253 38.40 9.26 26.28
N ASN A 254 38.44 9.75 25.04
CA ASN A 254 37.30 10.45 24.43
C ASN A 254 36.36 9.47 23.73
N SER A 255 35.06 9.62 23.98
CA SER A 255 34.04 8.95 23.18
C SER A 255 34.06 9.44 21.73
N PRO A 256 33.64 8.62 20.76
CA PRO A 256 33.27 9.12 19.43
C PRO A 256 32.19 10.20 19.56
N ILE A 257 32.01 11.04 18.55
CA ILE A 257 30.94 12.06 18.50
C ILE A 257 29.98 11.69 17.38
N ALA A 258 28.85 11.07 17.74
CA ALA A 258 27.80 10.67 16.82
C ALA A 258 27.24 11.87 16.05
N ASN A 259 27.11 11.75 14.73
CA ASN A 259 26.45 12.74 13.90
C ASN A 259 25.86 12.07 12.65
N PHE A 260 24.70 12.54 12.20
CA PHE A 260 24.12 12.07 10.95
C PHE A 260 23.33 13.16 10.22
N THR A 261 23.10 12.90 8.93
CA THR A 261 22.17 13.66 8.08
C THR A 261 21.16 12.71 7.47
N TYR A 262 20.08 13.23 6.89
CA TYR A 262 19.10 12.43 6.18
C TYR A 262 18.63 13.11 4.89
N THR A 263 18.23 12.32 3.91
CA THR A 263 17.68 12.77 2.62
C THR A 263 16.49 11.89 2.24
N PRO A 264 15.39 12.46 1.71
CA PRO A 264 15.15 13.89 1.45
C PRO A 264 14.90 14.72 2.72
N LYS A 265 15.02 16.05 2.62
CA LYS A 265 14.80 16.98 3.74
C LYS A 265 13.33 17.04 4.21
N ASN A 266 12.38 16.72 3.31
CA ASN A 266 10.94 16.69 3.59
C ASN A 266 10.34 15.36 3.12
N PRO A 267 10.65 14.24 3.81
CA PRO A 267 10.18 12.92 3.40
C PRO A 267 8.66 12.79 3.54
N LYS A 268 8.05 12.05 2.63
CA LYS A 268 6.62 11.69 2.68
C LYS A 268 6.42 10.25 3.16
N VAL A 269 5.22 9.94 3.64
CA VAL A 269 4.82 8.55 3.93
C VAL A 269 5.04 7.68 2.69
N GLY A 270 5.70 6.53 2.87
CA GLY A 270 6.01 5.60 1.78
C GLY A 270 7.29 5.93 0.99
N GLU A 271 7.93 7.06 1.22
CA GLU A 271 9.20 7.44 0.60
C GLU A 271 10.40 6.82 1.34
N GLU A 272 11.41 6.35 0.60
CA GLU A 272 12.66 5.88 1.20
C GLU A 272 13.48 7.07 1.74
N VAL A 273 13.85 6.99 3.02
CA VAL A 273 14.70 7.98 3.69
C VAL A 273 16.07 7.34 3.92
N THR A 274 17.11 7.99 3.40
CA THR A 274 18.49 7.57 3.63
C THR A 274 19.09 8.40 4.76
N PHE A 275 19.56 7.73 5.81
CA PHE A 275 20.32 8.27 6.93
C PHE A 275 21.82 8.01 6.71
N ASP A 276 22.63 9.06 6.84
CA ASP A 276 24.08 9.00 6.64
C ASP A 276 24.84 9.51 7.88
N ALA A 277 25.51 8.58 8.55
CA ALA A 277 26.34 8.81 9.72
C ALA A 277 27.83 9.11 9.41
N SER A 278 28.19 9.30 8.14
CA SER A 278 29.58 9.53 7.69
C SER A 278 30.25 10.74 8.34
N ASN A 279 29.48 11.69 8.85
CA ASN A 279 29.95 12.87 9.58
C ASN A 279 30.28 12.61 11.06
N THR A 280 30.19 11.37 11.54
CA THR A 280 30.62 10.99 12.89
C THR A 280 32.12 11.24 13.06
N THR A 281 32.53 11.90 14.14
CA THR A 281 33.94 12.24 14.37
C THR A 281 34.57 11.37 15.46
N LEU A 282 35.85 11.06 15.28
CA LEU A 282 36.63 10.17 16.15
C LEU A 282 37.81 10.95 16.75
N PRO A 283 37.62 11.63 17.90
CA PRO A 283 38.64 12.52 18.48
C PRO A 283 40.00 11.84 18.68
N ASP A 284 39.97 10.56 19.07
CA ASP A 284 41.18 9.78 19.32
C ASP A 284 41.47 8.75 18.20
N ARG A 285 40.80 8.85 17.05
CA ARG A 285 40.98 7.99 15.85
C ARG A 285 40.83 6.48 16.08
N VAL A 286 40.10 6.06 17.11
CA VAL A 286 39.74 4.65 17.32
C VAL A 286 38.59 4.30 16.39
N PRO A 287 38.69 3.22 15.59
CA PRO A 287 37.61 2.79 14.70
C PRO A 287 36.31 2.53 15.44
N LEU A 288 35.18 2.74 14.75
CA LEU A 288 33.87 2.35 15.26
C LEU A 288 33.69 0.85 15.12
N LYS A 289 33.19 0.24 16.20
CA LYS A 289 32.79 -1.16 16.25
C LYS A 289 31.39 -1.38 15.69
N THR A 290 30.46 -0.46 15.95
CA THR A 290 29.08 -0.56 15.44
C THR A 290 28.36 0.80 15.38
N TYR A 291 27.36 0.85 14.49
CA TYR A 291 26.30 1.86 14.43
C TYR A 291 24.98 1.21 14.86
N VAL A 292 24.33 1.76 15.88
CA VAL A 292 23.02 1.33 16.35
C VAL A 292 22.00 2.43 16.07
N TRP A 293 21.07 2.15 15.16
CA TRP A 293 19.97 3.04 14.83
C TRP A 293 18.73 2.65 15.60
N HIS A 294 18.09 3.64 16.23
CA HIS A 294 16.83 3.51 16.94
C HIS A 294 15.81 4.44 16.28
N ILE A 295 14.72 3.87 15.74
CA ILE A 295 13.58 4.62 15.20
C ILE A 295 12.33 4.30 16.03
N GLU A 296 11.66 5.35 16.50
CA GLU A 296 10.37 5.27 17.18
C GLU A 296 9.27 5.71 16.20
N GLU A 297 8.55 4.76 15.61
CA GLU A 297 7.42 5.02 14.71
C GLU A 297 6.10 4.54 15.34
N GLY A 298 5.43 5.44 16.05
CA GLY A 298 4.20 5.15 16.80
C GLY A 298 4.48 4.14 17.92
N ASN A 299 3.84 2.97 17.85
CA ASN A 299 4.06 1.87 18.82
C ASN A 299 5.18 0.91 18.38
N LYS A 300 5.86 1.19 17.25
CA LYS A 300 6.89 0.33 16.70
C LYS A 300 8.25 0.95 16.99
N THR A 301 9.08 0.20 17.72
CA THR A 301 10.48 0.53 17.93
C THR A 301 11.34 -0.37 17.06
N ILE A 302 12.23 0.22 16.28
CA ILE A 302 13.17 -0.50 15.42
C ILE A 302 14.56 -0.23 15.92
N ILE A 303 15.30 -1.30 16.21
CA ILE A 303 16.72 -1.26 16.55
C ILE A 303 17.45 -2.02 15.46
N LYS A 304 18.35 -1.34 14.75
CA LYS A 304 19.25 -1.98 13.78
C LYS A 304 20.69 -1.81 14.23
N ASP A 305 21.33 -2.94 14.51
CA ASP A 305 22.76 -3.04 14.75
C ASP A 305 23.43 -3.28 13.38
N ALA A 306 24.13 -2.28 12.87
CA ALA A 306 24.76 -2.34 11.56
C ALA A 306 26.28 -2.44 11.72
N SER A 307 26.82 -3.64 11.51
CA SER A 307 28.25 -3.85 11.25
C SER A 307 28.66 -3.41 9.83
N GLU A 308 27.70 -3.07 8.96
CA GLU A 308 27.88 -2.91 7.51
C GLU A 308 28.18 -1.47 7.03
N GLY A 309 28.26 -0.47 7.93
CA GLY A 309 28.71 0.89 7.58
C GLY A 309 27.76 2.03 7.98
N PRO A 310 28.05 3.28 7.55
CA PRO A 310 27.39 4.49 8.06
C PRO A 310 26.02 4.81 7.44
N LEU A 311 25.58 4.05 6.43
CA LEU A 311 24.33 4.29 5.71
C LEU A 311 23.20 3.38 6.20
N PHE A 312 22.03 3.97 6.40
CA PHE A 312 20.81 3.24 6.78
C PHE A 312 19.61 3.78 6.00
N ILE A 313 18.85 2.89 5.35
CA ILE A 313 17.64 3.25 4.60
C ILE A 313 16.41 2.77 5.36
N TYR A 314 15.40 3.63 5.48
CA TYR A 314 14.14 3.35 6.14
C TYR A 314 12.95 4.01 5.43
N THR A 315 11.80 3.33 5.38
CA THR A 315 10.54 3.85 4.82
C THR A 315 9.52 3.99 5.93
N PHE A 316 9.07 5.23 6.19
CA PHE A 316 8.04 5.50 7.18
C PHE A 316 6.65 5.17 6.63
N THR A 317 5.85 4.49 7.45
CA THR A 317 4.47 4.06 7.12
C THR A 317 3.41 5.03 7.63
N LYS A 318 3.79 5.96 8.51
CA LYS A 318 2.89 6.96 9.10
C LYS A 318 3.50 8.35 9.09
N SER A 319 2.65 9.35 8.92
CA SER A 319 3.04 10.75 9.01
C SER A 319 3.15 11.18 10.47
N ASP A 320 4.15 11.99 10.77
CA ASP A 320 4.33 12.64 12.07
C ASP A 320 5.19 13.90 11.88
N PRO A 321 4.90 15.01 12.60
CA PRO A 321 5.71 16.23 12.53
C PRO A 321 7.16 16.05 13.00
N GLY A 322 7.54 14.92 13.58
CA GLY A 322 8.94 14.61 13.89
C GLY A 322 9.11 13.23 14.53
N TRP A 323 9.34 12.20 13.73
CA TRP A 323 9.77 10.91 14.27
C TRP A 323 11.15 11.03 14.89
N ASN A 324 11.30 10.50 16.11
CA ASN A 324 12.58 10.51 16.80
C ASN A 324 13.49 9.42 16.23
N VAL A 325 14.61 9.85 15.65
CA VAL A 325 15.65 8.96 15.13
C VAL A 325 16.92 9.19 15.93
N THR A 326 17.39 8.14 16.60
CA THR A 326 18.60 8.17 17.43
C THR A 326 19.67 7.28 16.82
N LEU A 327 20.87 7.83 16.66
CA LEU A 327 22.08 7.12 16.33
C LEU A 327 22.91 6.94 17.60
N THR A 328 23.32 5.71 17.90
CA THR A 328 24.37 5.43 18.89
C THR A 328 25.56 4.81 18.17
N VAL A 329 26.76 5.36 18.39
CA VAL A 329 28.00 4.81 17.85
C VAL A 329 28.89 4.33 18.99
N ILE A 330 29.51 3.16 18.80
CA ILE A 330 30.37 2.52 19.80
C ILE A 330 31.73 2.25 19.15
N ASP A 331 32.82 2.64 19.79
CA ASP A 331 34.18 2.35 19.33
C ASP A 331 34.68 0.97 19.78
N GLU A 332 35.83 0.53 19.27
CA GLU A 332 36.42 -0.77 19.62
C GLU A 332 36.76 -0.92 21.12
N ASP A 333 36.98 0.18 21.83
CA ASP A 333 37.27 0.22 23.27
C ASP A 333 35.98 0.24 24.12
N GLY A 334 34.80 0.25 23.49
CA GLY A 334 33.50 0.28 24.15
C GLY A 334 33.07 1.66 24.64
N LEU A 335 33.76 2.73 24.25
CA LEU A 335 33.28 4.09 24.45
C LEU A 335 32.21 4.39 23.41
N TYR A 336 31.19 5.14 23.82
CA TYR A 336 30.05 5.41 22.97
C TYR A 336 29.54 6.83 23.12
N SER A 337 28.77 7.27 22.13
CA SER A 337 27.93 8.46 22.20
C SER A 337 26.69 8.26 21.35
N SER A 338 25.68 9.11 21.60
CA SER A 338 24.47 9.13 20.82
C SER A 338 24.10 10.55 20.41
N CYS A 339 23.38 10.66 19.29
CA CYS A 339 22.71 11.87 18.86
C CYS A 339 21.33 11.53 18.30
N SER A 340 20.40 12.47 18.41
CA SER A 340 19.03 12.30 17.94
C SER A 340 18.61 13.47 17.06
N ALA A 341 17.77 13.20 16.06
CA ALA A 341 17.10 14.23 15.28
C ALA A 341 15.62 13.87 15.10
N LEU A 342 14.77 14.90 15.09
CA LEU A 342 13.38 14.77 14.68
C LEU A 342 13.30 14.81 13.15
N VAL A 343 12.72 13.76 12.57
CA VAL A 343 12.52 13.63 11.13
C VAL A 343 11.03 13.85 10.83
N PRO A 344 10.62 15.04 10.35
CA PRO A 344 9.24 15.28 9.98
C PRO A 344 8.89 14.43 8.76
N VAL A 345 7.89 13.57 8.89
CA VAL A 345 7.34 12.80 7.77
C VAL A 345 5.94 13.30 7.52
N TYR A 346 5.75 13.92 6.37
CA TYR A 346 4.47 14.52 6.03
C TYR A 346 3.54 13.48 5.45
N ALA A 347 2.26 13.55 5.84
CA ALA A 347 1.22 12.85 5.11
C ALA A 347 1.25 13.34 3.67
N GLU A 348 1.01 12.44 2.72
CA GLU A 348 0.72 12.88 1.36
C GLU A 348 -0.55 13.74 1.43
N LYS A 349 -0.42 15.05 1.12
CA LYS A 349 -1.56 15.97 1.14
C LYS A 349 -2.49 15.56 0.01
N VAL A 350 -3.48 14.73 0.33
CA VAL A 350 -4.59 14.40 -0.57
C VAL A 350 -5.39 15.67 -0.77
N MET A 351 -5.26 16.27 -1.94
CA MET A 351 -6.00 17.46 -2.33
C MET A 351 -7.39 17.08 -2.84
N GLN A 352 -8.33 18.00 -2.65
CA GLN A 352 -9.51 18.04 -3.52
C GLN A 352 -9.08 18.54 -4.92
N THR A 353 -10.03 18.62 -5.85
CA THR A 353 -9.78 19.12 -7.20
C THR A 353 -9.09 20.48 -7.23
N ILE A 354 -8.00 20.56 -7.99
CA ILE A 354 -7.30 21.82 -8.26
C ILE A 354 -7.92 22.43 -9.51
N TYR A 355 -8.28 23.72 -9.46
CA TYR A 355 -8.82 24.45 -10.59
C TYR A 355 -7.80 25.49 -11.06
N ILE A 356 -7.55 25.50 -12.37
CA ILE A 356 -7.03 26.68 -13.06
C ILE A 356 -8.27 27.45 -13.54
N ARG A 357 -8.66 28.45 -12.75
CA ARG A 357 -9.89 29.21 -12.95
C ARG A 357 -9.85 30.01 -14.24
N ALA A 358 -11.03 30.33 -14.77
CA ALA A 358 -11.16 31.10 -16.01
C ALA A 358 -10.41 32.45 -15.96
N ASP A 359 -10.31 33.09 -14.79
CA ASP A 359 -9.59 34.35 -14.58
C ASP A 359 -8.07 34.19 -14.38
N GLY A 360 -7.57 32.96 -14.41
CA GLY A 360 -6.16 32.60 -14.27
C GLY A 360 -5.71 32.26 -12.85
N ARG A 361 -6.57 32.41 -11.83
CA ARG A 361 -6.25 32.02 -10.46
C ARG A 361 -6.14 30.52 -10.31
N ILE A 362 -5.25 30.08 -9.43
CA ILE A 362 -5.11 28.69 -8.99
C ILE A 362 -5.93 28.52 -7.71
N ASP A 363 -6.77 27.50 -7.67
CA ASP A 363 -7.66 27.22 -6.53
C ASP A 363 -7.59 25.73 -6.13
N PRO A 364 -7.19 25.41 -4.89
CA PRO A 364 -6.80 26.34 -3.84
C PRO A 364 -5.46 27.05 -4.15
N PRO A 365 -5.23 28.28 -3.63
CA PRO A 365 -4.01 29.05 -3.92
C PRO A 365 -2.70 28.42 -3.44
N ASP A 366 -2.78 27.41 -2.58
CA ASP A 366 -1.66 26.64 -2.05
C ASP A 366 -1.43 25.31 -2.79
N ALA A 367 -2.11 25.09 -3.92
CA ALA A 367 -1.82 23.99 -4.82
C ALA A 367 -0.37 24.07 -5.35
N PRO A 368 0.30 22.95 -5.63
CA PRO A 368 1.70 22.91 -6.04
C PRO A 368 1.84 23.26 -7.53
N ILE A 369 1.29 24.39 -7.93
CA ILE A 369 1.31 24.94 -9.28
C ILE A 369 1.66 26.42 -9.15
N ILE A 370 2.58 26.90 -9.98
CA ILE A 370 2.92 28.32 -10.06
C ILE A 370 2.68 28.85 -11.46
N THR A 371 2.39 30.14 -11.56
CA THR A 371 2.36 30.88 -12.83
C THR A 371 2.88 32.29 -12.58
N TYR A 372 3.59 32.86 -13.56
CA TYR A 372 4.10 34.24 -13.51
C TYR A 372 3.47 35.15 -14.57
N ASP A 373 2.89 34.56 -15.62
CA ASP A 373 2.38 35.24 -16.81
C ASP A 373 0.89 34.95 -17.08
N ASN A 374 0.25 34.09 -16.28
CA ASN A 374 -1.11 33.56 -16.50
C ASN A 374 -1.30 32.87 -17.86
N VAL A 375 -0.20 32.39 -18.46
CA VAL A 375 -0.17 31.63 -19.71
C VAL A 375 0.46 30.27 -19.46
N THR A 376 1.56 30.22 -18.71
CA THR A 376 2.26 28.99 -18.35
C THR A 376 2.04 28.67 -16.88
N TYR A 377 1.49 27.49 -16.62
CA TYR A 377 1.27 26.92 -15.29
C TYR A 377 2.24 25.75 -15.13
N THR A 378 3.12 25.82 -14.14
CA THR A 378 4.15 24.81 -13.91
C THR A 378 3.94 24.13 -12.56
N LEU A 379 3.88 22.80 -12.55
CA LEU A 379 3.83 22.04 -11.30
C LEU A 379 5.15 22.21 -10.55
N THR A 380 5.06 22.41 -9.23
CA THR A 380 6.21 22.53 -8.32
C THR A 380 6.35 21.33 -7.38
N GLY A 381 5.49 20.33 -7.53
CA GLY A 381 5.46 19.12 -6.72
C GLY A 381 4.39 18.15 -7.19
N ASN A 382 4.45 16.92 -6.68
CA ASN A 382 3.43 15.91 -6.96
C ASN A 382 2.07 16.36 -6.41
N ILE A 383 1.01 16.10 -7.19
CA ILE A 383 -0.39 16.27 -6.84
C ILE A 383 -0.97 14.89 -6.59
N THR A 384 -1.66 14.76 -5.47
CA THR A 384 -2.34 13.53 -5.10
C THR A 384 -3.79 13.89 -4.80
N SER A 385 -4.73 13.33 -5.55
CA SER A 385 -6.15 13.72 -5.50
C SER A 385 -7.07 12.52 -5.26
N ASN A 386 -8.09 12.72 -4.44
CA ASN A 386 -9.20 11.76 -4.27
C ASN A 386 -10.46 12.16 -5.08
N ALA A 387 -10.36 13.21 -5.90
CA ALA A 387 -11.37 13.72 -6.83
C ALA A 387 -10.71 13.91 -8.21
N ASP A 388 -11.20 14.82 -9.05
CA ASP A 388 -10.44 15.22 -10.24
C ASP A 388 -9.06 15.79 -9.83
N GLY A 389 -8.01 15.56 -10.61
CA GLY A 389 -6.67 16.09 -10.36
C GLY A 389 -6.60 17.58 -10.63
N ILE A 390 -6.65 17.97 -11.90
CA ILE A 390 -6.63 19.37 -12.37
C ILE A 390 -7.80 19.61 -13.32
N VAL A 391 -8.68 20.57 -12.99
CA VAL A 391 -9.73 21.06 -13.88
C VAL A 391 -9.32 22.38 -14.51
N VAL A 392 -9.39 22.45 -15.84
CA VAL A 392 -8.99 23.64 -16.60
C VAL A 392 -10.22 24.41 -17.06
N GLU A 393 -10.34 25.66 -16.60
CA GLU A 393 -11.43 26.57 -16.96
C GLU A 393 -11.01 27.68 -17.95
N ARG A 394 -9.79 27.58 -18.50
CA ARG A 394 -9.17 28.63 -19.32
C ARG A 394 -8.53 28.07 -20.59
N ASP A 395 -8.64 28.83 -21.67
CA ASP A 395 -8.07 28.55 -22.99
C ASP A 395 -6.72 29.28 -23.19
N ASN A 396 -5.95 28.88 -24.21
CA ASN A 396 -4.67 29.51 -24.60
C ASN A 396 -3.59 29.47 -23.49
N ILE A 397 -3.51 28.35 -22.78
CA ILE A 397 -2.54 28.15 -21.70
C ILE A 397 -1.69 26.90 -21.94
N THR A 398 -0.55 26.85 -21.27
CA THR A 398 0.29 25.65 -21.16
C THR A 398 0.32 25.19 -19.71
N ILE A 399 0.13 23.90 -19.49
CA ILE A 399 0.37 23.22 -18.21
C ILE A 399 1.60 22.34 -18.39
N ASP A 400 2.69 22.70 -17.70
CA ASP A 400 3.95 21.96 -17.69
C ASP A 400 4.09 21.22 -16.37
N GLY A 401 4.15 19.89 -16.44
CA GLY A 401 4.31 19.04 -15.27
C GLY A 401 5.68 19.10 -14.64
N ALA A 402 6.71 19.57 -15.34
CA ALA A 402 8.10 19.47 -14.90
C ALA A 402 8.48 18.04 -14.42
N MET A 403 7.84 17.02 -15.00
CA MET A 403 7.94 15.59 -14.66
C MET A 403 7.38 15.18 -13.28
N TYR A 404 6.64 16.07 -12.60
CA TYR A 404 5.88 15.74 -11.41
C TYR A 404 4.65 14.87 -11.75
N THR A 405 4.19 14.15 -10.73
CA THR A 405 3.07 13.21 -10.83
C THR A 405 1.76 13.85 -10.40
N VAL A 406 0.69 13.62 -11.16
CA VAL A 406 -0.70 13.74 -10.74
C VAL A 406 -1.22 12.32 -10.51
N HIS A 407 -1.53 11.98 -9.26
CA HIS A 407 -1.89 10.63 -8.81
C HIS A 407 -3.29 10.59 -8.18
N GLY A 408 -4.14 9.67 -8.63
CA GLY A 408 -5.46 9.41 -8.02
C GLY A 408 -5.38 8.41 -6.85
N THR A 409 -6.01 8.70 -5.71
CA THR A 409 -5.95 7.83 -4.51
C THR A 409 -7.19 6.95 -4.27
N GLY A 410 -8.20 7.02 -5.13
CA GLY A 410 -9.47 6.32 -4.96
C GLY A 410 -9.58 5.04 -5.79
N GLU A 411 -10.65 4.28 -5.55
CA GLU A 411 -11.18 3.28 -6.50
C GLU A 411 -11.83 4.07 -7.67
N TYR A 412 -10.96 4.73 -8.44
CA TYR A 412 -11.19 5.67 -9.54
C TYR A 412 -11.53 7.13 -9.15
N ALA A 413 -10.50 7.90 -8.79
CA ALA A 413 -10.54 9.36 -9.00
C ALA A 413 -10.95 9.64 -10.47
N TYR A 414 -11.89 10.57 -10.71
CA TYR A 414 -12.61 10.58 -12.00
C TYR A 414 -11.72 11.05 -13.16
N LYS A 415 -11.14 12.25 -13.13
CA LYS A 415 -10.27 12.76 -14.20
C LYS A 415 -8.91 13.24 -13.67
N GLY A 416 -7.81 12.81 -14.25
CA GLY A 416 -6.47 13.33 -13.92
C GLY A 416 -6.32 14.78 -14.34
N ILE A 417 -6.60 15.07 -15.61
CA ILE A 417 -6.71 16.43 -16.15
C ILE A 417 -7.99 16.56 -16.97
N ASP A 418 -8.87 17.49 -16.58
CA ASP A 418 -10.12 17.78 -17.28
C ASP A 418 -9.96 19.01 -18.21
N LEU A 419 -10.13 18.77 -19.51
CA LEU A 419 -10.11 19.77 -20.57
C LEU A 419 -11.48 20.01 -21.21
N MET A 420 -12.58 19.64 -20.54
CA MET A 420 -13.93 19.80 -21.06
C MET A 420 -14.22 21.22 -21.57
N GLY A 421 -14.60 21.33 -22.84
CA GLY A 421 -14.94 22.58 -23.51
C GLY A 421 -13.78 23.57 -23.64
N ARG A 422 -12.53 23.09 -23.56
CA ARG A 422 -11.32 23.91 -23.65
C ARG A 422 -10.72 23.90 -25.05
N SER A 423 -10.07 25.02 -25.38
CA SER A 423 -9.36 25.18 -26.64
C SER A 423 -7.97 25.77 -26.46
N ASN A 424 -7.05 25.39 -27.35
CA ASN A 424 -5.66 25.86 -27.36
C ASN A 424 -4.94 25.64 -26.01
N VAL A 425 -5.23 24.54 -25.32
CA VAL A 425 -4.51 24.14 -24.11
C VAL A 425 -3.41 23.14 -24.47
N MET A 426 -2.19 23.40 -24.00
CA MET A 426 -1.07 22.45 -24.11
C MET A 426 -0.82 21.79 -22.76
N ILE A 427 -0.77 20.46 -22.73
CA ILE A 427 -0.37 19.66 -21.57
C ILE A 427 0.94 18.95 -21.90
N LYS A 428 1.98 19.18 -21.09
CA LYS A 428 3.29 18.58 -21.34
C LYS A 428 4.04 18.16 -20.08
N ASN A 429 4.88 17.15 -20.22
CA ASN A 429 5.81 16.67 -19.18
C ASN A 429 5.15 16.29 -17.85
N ILE A 430 3.91 15.78 -17.85
CA ILE A 430 3.22 15.32 -16.62
C ILE A 430 3.24 13.78 -16.56
N ARG A 431 3.40 13.23 -15.35
CA ARG A 431 3.09 11.81 -15.07
C ARG A 431 1.67 11.71 -14.52
N ILE A 432 0.77 10.96 -15.16
CA ILE A 432 -0.65 10.86 -14.76
C ILE A 432 -0.98 9.40 -14.50
N THR A 433 -1.54 9.09 -13.32
CA THR A 433 -1.82 7.71 -12.93
C THR A 433 -2.99 7.57 -11.97
N ALA A 434 -3.64 6.39 -12.01
CA ALA A 434 -4.72 5.97 -11.12
C ALA A 434 -6.02 6.80 -11.20
N PHE A 435 -6.42 7.20 -12.42
CA PHE A 435 -7.72 7.84 -12.70
C PHE A 435 -8.62 6.96 -13.58
N LEU A 436 -9.93 7.24 -13.59
CA LEU A 436 -10.83 6.69 -14.62
C LEU A 436 -10.45 7.27 -15.99
N TYR A 437 -10.23 8.57 -16.07
CA TYR A 437 -9.73 9.23 -17.28
C TYR A 437 -8.42 9.94 -16.95
N GLY A 438 -7.29 9.54 -17.51
CA GLY A 438 -6.00 10.20 -17.30
C GLY A 438 -6.06 11.66 -17.79
N ILE A 439 -6.34 11.86 -19.08
CA ILE A 439 -6.64 13.16 -19.66
C ILE A 439 -7.97 13.08 -20.40
N TYR A 440 -8.92 13.93 -20.01
CA TYR A 440 -10.29 13.91 -20.51
C TYR A 440 -10.60 15.11 -21.39
N PHE A 441 -11.14 14.85 -22.58
CA PHE A 441 -11.63 15.86 -23.51
C PHE A 441 -13.12 15.65 -23.78
N ASN A 442 -13.89 16.73 -23.74
CA ASN A 442 -15.30 16.70 -24.06
C ASN A 442 -15.69 18.00 -24.76
N PHE A 443 -16.07 17.91 -26.03
CA PHE A 443 -16.30 19.07 -26.90
C PHE A 443 -15.15 20.08 -26.91
N SER A 444 -13.91 19.57 -26.96
CA SER A 444 -12.68 20.36 -26.85
C SER A 444 -11.94 20.44 -28.21
N THR A 445 -11.24 21.55 -28.47
CA THR A 445 -10.59 21.76 -29.78
C THR A 445 -9.18 22.33 -29.75
N ASN A 446 -8.35 22.02 -30.75
CA ASN A 446 -7.02 22.63 -30.91
C ASN A 446 -6.07 22.46 -29.70
N ASN A 447 -6.27 21.44 -28.88
CA ASN A 447 -5.41 21.17 -27.73
C ASN A 447 -4.24 20.26 -28.12
N ILE A 448 -3.14 20.35 -27.36
CA ILE A 448 -1.90 19.60 -27.62
C ILE A 448 -1.50 18.84 -26.37
N ILE A 449 -1.41 17.51 -26.46
CA ILE A 449 -0.89 16.63 -25.40
C ILE A 449 0.45 16.11 -25.84
N VAL A 450 1.54 16.52 -25.18
CA VAL A 450 2.90 16.24 -25.66
C VAL A 450 3.87 15.81 -24.56
N GLY A 451 4.56 14.69 -24.77
CA GLY A 451 5.65 14.25 -23.88
C GLY A 451 5.20 13.87 -22.46
N ASN A 452 3.96 13.42 -22.28
CA ASN A 452 3.43 12.98 -20.99
C ASN A 452 3.63 11.47 -20.79
N ASN A 453 3.64 11.02 -19.53
CA ASN A 453 3.62 9.61 -19.15
C ASN A 453 2.29 9.29 -18.46
N ILE A 454 1.44 8.50 -19.11
CA ILE A 454 0.06 8.27 -18.69
C ILE A 454 -0.10 6.77 -18.45
N THR A 455 -0.23 6.36 -17.19
CA THR A 455 -0.18 4.95 -16.82
C THR A 455 -1.21 4.54 -15.78
N ALA A 456 -1.66 3.28 -15.80
CA ALA A 456 -2.56 2.73 -14.80
C ALA A 456 -3.84 3.56 -14.59
N ASN A 457 -4.41 4.06 -15.69
CA ASN A 457 -5.74 4.66 -15.73
C ASN A 457 -6.70 3.67 -16.42
N TRP A 458 -8.00 3.87 -16.28
CA TRP A 458 -8.95 3.15 -17.12
C TRP A 458 -8.80 3.60 -18.57
N ASP A 459 -9.10 4.87 -18.85
CA ASP A 459 -8.77 5.51 -20.11
C ASP A 459 -7.53 6.38 -19.91
N GLY A 460 -6.48 6.17 -20.70
CA GLY A 460 -5.29 7.01 -20.68
C GLY A 460 -5.61 8.42 -21.18
N ILE A 461 -6.06 8.52 -22.43
CA ILE A 461 -6.51 9.76 -23.06
C ILE A 461 -7.86 9.52 -23.72
N ASP A 462 -8.91 10.21 -23.26
CA ASP A 462 -10.28 10.07 -23.77
C ASP A 462 -10.74 11.33 -24.50
N LEU A 463 -11.23 11.18 -25.73
CA LEU A 463 -11.74 12.25 -26.58
C LEU A 463 -13.19 12.00 -26.97
N ASN A 464 -14.10 12.79 -26.39
CA ASN A 464 -15.51 12.75 -26.71
C ASN A 464 -15.98 14.01 -27.45
N GLY A 465 -16.54 13.86 -28.66
CA GLY A 465 -17.06 14.97 -29.45
C GLY A 465 -16.03 16.06 -29.76
N SER A 466 -14.73 15.72 -29.78
CA SER A 466 -13.61 16.66 -29.77
C SER A 466 -12.88 16.69 -31.11
N LEU A 467 -12.42 17.88 -31.52
CA LEU A 467 -11.94 18.12 -32.89
C LEU A 467 -10.58 18.81 -32.93
N ASN A 468 -9.75 18.53 -33.94
CA ASN A 468 -8.49 19.25 -34.18
C ASN A 468 -7.47 19.18 -33.02
N ASN A 469 -7.52 18.13 -32.19
CA ASN A 469 -6.55 17.95 -31.10
C ASN A 469 -5.35 17.13 -31.57
N SER A 470 -4.20 17.35 -30.94
CA SER A 470 -2.95 16.66 -31.27
C SER A 470 -2.39 15.92 -30.05
N ILE A 471 -2.12 14.62 -30.19
CA ILE A 471 -1.53 13.76 -29.17
C ILE A 471 -0.17 13.30 -29.69
N ILE A 472 0.92 13.83 -29.14
CA ILE A 472 2.27 13.76 -29.73
C ILE A 472 3.29 13.21 -28.74
N GLY A 473 3.98 12.12 -29.05
CA GLY A 473 5.17 11.72 -28.30
C GLY A 473 4.93 11.35 -26.84
N ASN A 474 3.72 10.91 -26.48
CA ASN A 474 3.39 10.48 -25.12
C ASN A 474 3.72 9.00 -24.91
N SER A 475 4.03 8.63 -23.67
CA SER A 475 4.11 7.24 -23.23
C SER A 475 2.81 6.89 -22.53
N VAL A 476 2.01 5.97 -23.10
CA VAL A 476 0.69 5.60 -22.58
C VAL A 476 0.70 4.10 -22.30
N MET A 477 0.71 3.69 -21.02
CA MET A 477 1.03 2.30 -20.66
C MET A 477 0.15 1.73 -19.56
N ASN A 478 -0.18 0.45 -19.63
CA ASN A 478 -0.96 -0.25 -18.60
C ASN A 478 -2.31 0.44 -18.32
N ASN A 479 -3.01 0.91 -19.35
CA ASN A 479 -4.37 1.43 -19.21
C ASN A 479 -5.37 0.38 -19.70
N GLU A 480 -6.65 0.52 -19.38
CA GLU A 480 -7.68 -0.30 -20.06
C GLU A 480 -7.74 0.14 -21.53
N TYR A 481 -8.12 1.40 -21.79
CA TYR A 481 -8.04 2.00 -23.12
C TYR A 481 -6.90 3.02 -23.14
N SER A 482 -5.95 2.90 -24.06
CA SER A 482 -4.82 3.85 -24.08
C SER A 482 -5.23 5.21 -24.62
N ILE A 483 -5.77 5.23 -25.84
CA ILE A 483 -6.30 6.44 -26.47
C ILE A 483 -7.66 6.08 -27.08
N TYR A 484 -8.72 6.72 -26.59
CA TYR A 484 -10.08 6.48 -27.05
C TYR A 484 -10.70 7.74 -27.66
N LEU A 485 -11.28 7.61 -28.86
CA LEU A 485 -11.97 8.67 -29.58
C LEU A 485 -13.41 8.26 -29.88
N PHE A 486 -14.37 8.91 -29.22
CA PHE A 486 -15.79 8.76 -29.50
C PHE A 486 -16.37 9.99 -30.19
N SER A 487 -16.92 9.81 -31.40
CA SER A 487 -17.50 10.92 -32.20
C SER A 487 -16.54 12.11 -32.38
N SER A 488 -15.23 11.82 -32.45
CA SER A 488 -14.15 12.82 -32.42
C SER A 488 -13.37 12.76 -33.74
N SER A 489 -13.44 13.84 -34.53
CA SER A 489 -12.91 13.90 -35.89
C SER A 489 -11.78 14.93 -36.05
N ASN A 490 -10.94 14.79 -37.08
CA ASN A 490 -9.84 15.72 -37.38
C ASN A 490 -8.74 15.79 -36.31
N ASN A 491 -8.55 14.73 -35.51
CA ASN A 491 -7.50 14.64 -34.51
C ASN A 491 -6.25 13.93 -35.07
N ILE A 492 -5.10 14.22 -34.47
CA ILE A 492 -3.80 13.77 -34.92
C ILE A 492 -3.08 13.05 -33.77
N ILE A 493 -2.64 11.80 -33.98
CA ILE A 493 -1.95 10.96 -33.00
C ILE A 493 -0.58 10.58 -33.57
N ILE A 494 0.49 11.19 -33.08
CA ILE A 494 1.84 11.08 -33.67
C ILE A 494 2.88 10.59 -32.66
N GLY A 495 3.66 9.57 -33.02
CA GLY A 495 4.90 9.24 -32.33
C GLY A 495 4.74 8.80 -30.87
N ASN A 496 3.54 8.35 -30.46
CA ASN A 496 3.28 7.89 -29.11
C ASN A 496 3.78 6.45 -28.92
N ASN A 497 4.19 6.13 -27.69
CA ASN A 497 4.54 4.78 -27.26
C ASN A 497 3.41 4.21 -26.40
N ILE A 498 2.66 3.25 -26.95
CA ILE A 498 1.43 2.69 -26.37
C ILE A 498 1.65 1.21 -26.06
N THR A 499 1.70 0.83 -24.78
CA THR A 499 2.07 -0.55 -24.43
C THR A 499 1.35 -1.15 -23.24
N ASN A 500 1.16 -2.47 -23.25
CA ASN A 500 0.64 -3.26 -22.13
C ASN A 500 -0.76 -2.85 -21.65
N SER A 501 -1.57 -2.27 -22.53
CA SER A 501 -2.96 -1.91 -22.22
C SER A 501 -3.94 -2.99 -22.66
N PHE A 502 -5.20 -2.89 -22.27
CA PHE A 502 -6.22 -3.79 -22.80
C PHE A 502 -6.46 -3.48 -24.29
N GLU A 503 -6.73 -2.21 -24.61
CA GLU A 503 -6.87 -1.64 -25.95
C GLU A 503 -5.80 -0.57 -26.21
N GLY A 504 -5.29 -0.53 -27.44
CA GLY A 504 -4.36 0.50 -27.90
C GLY A 504 -5.08 1.81 -28.24
N ILE A 505 -5.32 2.04 -29.54
CA ILE A 505 -6.02 3.20 -30.06
C ILE A 505 -7.39 2.76 -30.57
N LEU A 506 -8.47 3.32 -30.01
CA LEU A 506 -9.84 2.97 -30.35
C LEU A 506 -10.60 4.18 -30.90
N PHE A 507 -11.18 4.04 -32.09
CA PHE A 507 -12.03 5.04 -32.73
C PHE A 507 -13.45 4.49 -32.88
N SER A 508 -14.44 5.14 -32.29
CA SER A 508 -15.86 4.84 -32.47
C SER A 508 -16.57 6.06 -33.05
N TYR A 509 -17.13 5.92 -34.25
CA TYR A 509 -17.79 7.00 -35.01
C TYR A 509 -16.90 8.24 -35.24
N SER A 510 -15.59 8.02 -35.36
CA SER A 510 -14.55 9.05 -35.34
C SER A 510 -13.80 9.08 -36.68
N SER A 511 -14.18 10.01 -37.56
CA SER A 511 -13.70 10.08 -38.95
C SER A 511 -12.63 11.16 -39.16
N ASN A 512 -11.89 11.10 -40.26
CA ASN A 512 -10.90 12.14 -40.64
C ASN A 512 -9.74 12.32 -39.64
N ASN A 513 -9.37 11.30 -38.89
CA ASN A 513 -8.24 11.34 -37.96
C ASN A 513 -6.96 10.75 -38.59
N SER A 514 -5.80 11.09 -38.04
CA SER A 514 -4.49 10.59 -38.49
C SER A 514 -3.72 9.92 -37.35
N ILE A 515 -3.25 8.70 -37.59
CA ILE A 515 -2.39 7.90 -36.67
C ILE A 515 -1.04 7.69 -37.37
N ILE A 516 0.02 8.36 -36.90
CA ILE A 516 1.29 8.42 -37.62
C ILE A 516 2.48 8.05 -36.72
N GLY A 517 3.29 7.08 -37.11
CA GLY A 517 4.59 6.83 -36.48
C GLY A 517 4.53 6.37 -35.01
N ASN A 518 3.41 5.82 -34.56
CA ASN A 518 3.25 5.36 -33.17
C ASN A 518 3.85 3.96 -32.99
N ASN A 519 4.38 3.68 -31.81
CA ASN A 519 4.80 2.34 -31.40
C ASN A 519 3.73 1.74 -30.48
N ILE A 520 3.07 0.68 -30.91
CA ILE A 520 1.92 0.08 -30.25
C ILE A 520 2.22 -1.40 -30.02
N SER A 521 2.33 -1.84 -28.77
CA SER A 521 2.78 -3.20 -28.50
C SER A 521 2.23 -3.85 -27.24
N ASN A 522 2.16 -5.18 -27.25
CA ASN A 522 1.79 -6.00 -26.09
C ASN A 522 0.39 -5.70 -25.51
N ASN A 523 -0.52 -5.13 -26.30
CA ASN A 523 -1.90 -4.93 -25.87
C ASN A 523 -2.66 -6.25 -25.86
N ILE A 524 -3.68 -6.34 -25.00
CA ILE A 524 -4.41 -7.59 -24.81
C ILE A 524 -5.33 -7.83 -26.01
N TRP A 525 -6.13 -6.84 -26.41
CA TRP A 525 -7.10 -6.93 -27.49
C TRP A 525 -6.59 -6.31 -28.79
N TYR A 526 -7.19 -5.22 -29.27
CA TYR A 526 -6.78 -4.57 -30.51
C TYR A 526 -5.67 -3.54 -30.25
N SER A 527 -4.76 -3.38 -31.21
CA SER A 527 -3.80 -2.28 -31.18
C SER A 527 -4.35 -1.01 -31.79
N ILE A 528 -4.99 -1.10 -32.95
CA ILE A 528 -5.74 0.00 -33.56
C ILE A 528 -7.09 -0.56 -34.01
N TYR A 529 -8.18 -0.05 -33.45
CA TYR A 529 -9.54 -0.47 -33.81
C TYR A 529 -10.38 0.71 -34.27
N LEU A 530 -10.97 0.61 -35.48
CA LEU A 530 -11.84 1.59 -36.10
C LEU A 530 -13.24 0.99 -36.24
N GLU A 531 -14.15 1.42 -35.38
CA GLU A 531 -15.57 1.11 -35.41
C GLU A 531 -16.35 2.26 -36.07
N HIS A 532 -17.01 1.97 -37.20
CA HIS A 532 -17.83 2.93 -37.94
C HIS A 532 -17.13 4.28 -38.19
N SER A 533 -15.82 4.23 -38.44
CA SER A 533 -14.89 5.35 -38.46
C SER A 533 -14.19 5.42 -39.82
N SER A 534 -14.68 6.31 -40.68
CA SER A 534 -14.26 6.39 -42.09
C SER A 534 -13.27 7.54 -42.35
N ASN A 535 -12.61 7.53 -43.50
CA ASN A 535 -11.72 8.61 -43.95
C ASN A 535 -10.51 8.88 -43.01
N ASN A 536 -10.06 7.88 -42.25
CA ASN A 536 -8.89 7.98 -41.39
C ASN A 536 -7.61 7.58 -42.14
N SER A 537 -6.47 8.10 -41.70
CA SER A 537 -5.14 7.76 -42.20
C SER A 537 -4.31 7.09 -41.11
N ILE A 538 -3.75 5.92 -41.39
CA ILE A 538 -2.91 5.13 -40.46
C ILE A 538 -1.59 4.85 -41.15
N SER A 539 -0.51 5.52 -40.74
CA SER A 539 0.77 5.43 -41.44
C SER A 539 2.02 5.34 -40.58
N GLY A 540 3.02 4.58 -41.04
CA GLY A 540 4.34 4.52 -40.39
C GLY A 540 4.34 3.92 -38.97
N ASN A 541 3.26 3.28 -38.53
CA ASN A 541 3.14 2.77 -37.17
C ASN A 541 3.83 1.41 -37.03
N SER A 542 4.37 1.14 -35.85
CA SER A 542 4.90 -0.17 -35.45
C SER A 542 3.89 -0.86 -34.54
N VAL A 543 3.26 -1.93 -35.00
CA VAL A 543 2.17 -2.66 -34.30
C VAL A 543 2.61 -4.09 -34.02
N THR A 544 2.90 -4.42 -32.76
CA THR A 544 3.57 -5.69 -32.42
C THR A 544 2.99 -6.45 -31.23
N ASN A 545 2.99 -7.78 -31.31
CA ASN A 545 2.70 -8.70 -30.19
C ASN A 545 1.34 -8.50 -29.50
N ASN A 546 0.26 -8.24 -30.24
CA ASN A 546 -1.10 -8.24 -29.65
C ASN A 546 -1.54 -9.64 -29.23
N LYS A 547 -2.02 -9.77 -27.99
CA LYS A 547 -2.12 -11.07 -27.31
C LYS A 547 -3.37 -11.88 -27.68
N LEU A 548 -4.49 -11.23 -28.00
CA LEU A 548 -5.77 -11.90 -28.28
C LEU A 548 -6.30 -11.63 -29.69
N PHE A 549 -6.21 -10.39 -30.19
CA PHE A 549 -6.87 -9.97 -31.44
C PHE A 549 -5.89 -9.38 -32.48
N ASP A 550 -6.40 -8.50 -33.33
CA ASP A 550 -5.75 -7.96 -34.51
C ASP A 550 -4.75 -6.84 -34.21
N GLY A 551 -3.82 -6.64 -35.15
CA GLY A 551 -3.00 -5.43 -35.18
C GLY A 551 -3.84 -4.19 -35.47
N ILE A 552 -4.46 -4.16 -36.65
CA ILE A 552 -5.33 -3.06 -37.10
C ILE A 552 -6.66 -3.66 -37.57
N HIS A 553 -7.76 -3.30 -36.93
CA HIS A 553 -9.10 -3.80 -37.28
C HIS A 553 -10.02 -2.65 -37.69
N LEU A 554 -10.65 -2.80 -38.87
CA LEU A 554 -11.67 -1.92 -39.38
C LEU A 554 -13.01 -2.66 -39.38
N TYR A 555 -13.97 -2.20 -38.59
CA TYR A 555 -15.34 -2.70 -38.55
C TYR A 555 -16.32 -1.63 -39.03
N GLY A 556 -17.00 -1.87 -40.16
CA GLY A 556 -17.92 -0.90 -40.75
C GLY A 556 -17.26 0.44 -41.12
N SER A 557 -15.95 0.42 -41.40
CA SER A 557 -15.08 1.59 -41.49
C SER A 557 -14.49 1.68 -42.91
N SER A 558 -15.07 2.51 -43.75
CA SER A 558 -14.74 2.59 -45.18
C SER A 558 -13.88 3.82 -45.52
N ASN A 559 -13.29 3.87 -46.71
CA ASN A 559 -12.53 5.03 -47.19
C ASN A 559 -11.28 5.40 -46.36
N ASN A 560 -10.71 4.45 -45.61
CA ASN A 560 -9.48 4.68 -44.83
C ASN A 560 -8.23 4.38 -45.67
N SER A 561 -7.12 5.01 -45.30
CA SER A 561 -5.80 4.80 -45.91
C SER A 561 -4.83 4.23 -44.87
N ILE A 562 -4.28 3.05 -45.12
CA ILE A 562 -3.38 2.32 -44.21
C ILE A 562 -2.07 2.03 -44.95
N PHE A 563 -0.99 2.69 -44.59
CA PHE A 563 0.25 2.56 -45.37
C PHE A 563 1.55 2.62 -44.58
N GLU A 564 2.58 1.95 -45.09
CA GLU A 564 3.94 1.97 -44.51
C GLU A 564 3.99 1.54 -43.02
N ASN A 565 3.02 0.74 -42.56
CA ASN A 565 3.03 0.22 -41.18
C ASN A 565 3.83 -1.08 -41.09
N ASN A 566 4.54 -1.27 -39.98
CA ASN A 566 5.24 -2.50 -39.63
C ASN A 566 4.38 -3.30 -38.63
N ILE A 567 3.88 -4.46 -39.03
CA ILE A 567 2.86 -5.22 -38.30
C ILE A 567 3.38 -6.64 -38.02
N THR A 568 3.67 -6.95 -36.76
CA THR A 568 4.44 -8.17 -36.40
C THR A 568 3.81 -8.97 -35.26
N ASN A 569 3.76 -10.30 -35.41
CA ASN A 569 3.34 -11.25 -34.36
C ASN A 569 2.00 -10.93 -33.67
N ASN A 570 1.01 -10.44 -34.41
CA ASN A 570 -0.35 -10.27 -33.87
C ASN A 570 -1.10 -11.60 -33.93
N ARG A 571 -1.85 -11.95 -32.87
CA ARG A 571 -2.40 -13.30 -32.73
C ARG A 571 -3.44 -13.65 -33.80
N TYR A 572 -4.27 -12.69 -34.22
CA TYR A 572 -5.31 -12.91 -35.21
C TYR A 572 -4.86 -12.42 -36.60
N ALA A 573 -5.32 -11.26 -37.06
CA ALA A 573 -4.82 -10.63 -38.28
C ALA A 573 -3.76 -9.56 -38.00
N GLY A 574 -2.93 -9.29 -38.99
CA GLY A 574 -2.16 -8.05 -39.03
C GLY A 574 -3.08 -6.87 -39.31
N ILE A 575 -3.85 -6.97 -40.40
CA ILE A 575 -4.95 -6.06 -40.72
C ILE A 575 -6.21 -6.89 -40.97
N TYR A 576 -7.33 -6.53 -40.33
CA TYR A 576 -8.63 -7.14 -40.57
C TYR A 576 -9.62 -6.10 -41.12
N LEU A 577 -10.14 -6.36 -42.32
CA LEU A 577 -11.25 -5.62 -42.91
C LEU A 577 -12.55 -6.38 -42.72
N GLN A 578 -13.45 -5.86 -41.89
CA GLN A 578 -14.76 -6.43 -41.67
C GLN A 578 -15.83 -5.41 -42.04
N GLN A 579 -16.68 -5.74 -43.02
CA GLN A 579 -17.72 -4.84 -43.53
C GLN A 579 -17.17 -3.44 -43.90
N SER A 580 -15.92 -3.39 -44.38
CA SER A 580 -15.10 -2.19 -44.51
C SER A 580 -14.57 -2.09 -45.93
N SER A 581 -15.23 -1.29 -46.75
CA SER A 581 -15.00 -1.21 -48.20
C SER A 581 -14.29 0.08 -48.60
N ASN A 582 -13.80 0.13 -49.84
CA ASN A 582 -13.14 1.32 -50.40
C ASN A 582 -11.92 1.82 -49.60
N ASN A 583 -11.19 0.93 -48.93
CA ASN A 583 -9.96 1.26 -48.22
C ASN A 583 -8.74 1.13 -49.13
N SER A 584 -7.72 1.94 -48.88
CA SER A 584 -6.43 1.89 -49.57
C SER A 584 -5.36 1.38 -48.61
N ILE A 585 -4.76 0.23 -48.91
CA ILE A 585 -3.77 -0.45 -48.07
C ILE A 585 -2.50 -0.64 -48.89
N PHE A 586 -1.42 0.08 -48.57
CA PHE A 586 -0.20 -0.03 -49.38
C PHE A 586 1.11 0.08 -48.63
N GLY A 587 2.14 -0.63 -49.11
CA GLY A 587 3.49 -0.55 -48.53
C GLY A 587 3.62 -1.03 -47.08
N ASN A 588 2.64 -1.77 -46.55
CA ASN A 588 2.72 -2.33 -45.19
C ASN A 588 3.56 -3.61 -45.18
N VAL A 589 4.28 -3.83 -44.08
CA VAL A 589 5.14 -4.99 -43.86
C VAL A 589 4.55 -5.86 -42.75
N PHE A 590 4.17 -7.08 -43.10
CA PHE A 590 3.63 -8.09 -42.20
C PHE A 590 4.68 -9.15 -41.89
N VAL A 591 4.85 -9.50 -40.61
CA VAL A 591 5.74 -10.59 -40.16
C VAL A 591 4.98 -11.50 -39.20
N ALA A 592 4.87 -12.79 -39.51
CA ALA A 592 4.09 -13.77 -38.75
C ALA A 592 2.59 -13.41 -38.59
N ASN A 593 2.02 -12.70 -39.56
CA ASN A 593 0.60 -12.34 -39.68
C ASN A 593 0.35 -11.84 -41.12
N GLY A 594 -0.87 -11.37 -41.42
CA GLY A 594 -1.26 -10.93 -42.76
C GLY A 594 -2.56 -10.13 -42.79
N LEU A 595 -3.16 -10.02 -43.98
CA LEU A 595 -4.45 -9.37 -44.21
C LEU A 595 -5.59 -10.39 -44.09
N VAL A 596 -6.75 -9.98 -43.59
CA VAL A 596 -8.01 -10.76 -43.66
C VAL A 596 -9.11 -9.87 -44.20
N VAL A 597 -9.98 -10.41 -45.05
CA VAL A 597 -11.04 -9.66 -45.72
C VAL A 597 -12.38 -10.36 -45.59
N ASP A 598 -13.27 -9.79 -44.78
CA ASP A 598 -14.61 -10.29 -44.50
C ASP A 598 -15.68 -9.27 -44.91
N VAL A 599 -16.59 -9.69 -45.80
CA VAL A 599 -17.67 -8.86 -46.39
C VAL A 599 -17.18 -7.46 -46.80
N SER A 600 -15.99 -7.39 -47.41
CA SER A 600 -15.28 -6.13 -47.69
C SER A 600 -14.77 -6.11 -49.13
N PHE A 601 -15.10 -5.06 -49.88
CA PHE A 601 -14.82 -4.98 -51.31
C PHE A 601 -14.46 -3.55 -51.74
N MET A 602 -14.13 -3.35 -53.02
CA MET A 602 -13.55 -2.14 -53.60
C MET A 602 -12.28 -1.68 -52.88
N ASN A 603 -11.52 -2.59 -52.29
CA ASN A 603 -10.30 -2.22 -51.58
C ASN A 603 -9.11 -2.20 -52.56
N VAL A 604 -8.22 -1.24 -52.39
CA VAL A 604 -6.98 -1.15 -53.17
C VAL A 604 -5.83 -1.60 -52.29
N VAL A 605 -5.26 -2.77 -52.59
CA VAL A 605 -4.22 -3.38 -51.76
C VAL A 605 -2.97 -3.63 -52.60
N GLU A 606 -1.93 -2.80 -52.43
CA GLU A 606 -0.77 -2.78 -53.34
C GLU A 606 0.57 -2.65 -52.61
N GLY A 607 1.62 -3.31 -53.11
CA GLY A 607 2.97 -3.13 -52.59
C GLY A 607 3.19 -3.56 -51.14
N ASN A 608 2.27 -4.32 -50.56
CA ASN A 608 2.41 -4.88 -49.21
C ASN A 608 3.22 -6.19 -49.24
N THR A 609 3.91 -6.51 -48.16
CA THR A 609 4.68 -7.75 -48.05
C THR A 609 4.32 -8.58 -46.82
N VAL A 610 4.20 -9.90 -46.97
CA VAL A 610 4.08 -10.87 -45.87
C VAL A 610 5.35 -11.71 -45.84
N ASN A 611 6.08 -11.68 -44.73
CA ASN A 611 7.33 -12.40 -44.51
C ASN A 611 8.36 -12.19 -45.64
N GLY A 612 8.45 -10.95 -46.14
CA GLY A 612 9.39 -10.55 -47.20
C GLY A 612 8.94 -10.89 -48.62
N LYS A 613 7.76 -11.50 -48.81
CA LYS A 613 7.16 -11.78 -50.12
C LYS A 613 5.93 -10.91 -50.38
N PRO A 614 5.48 -10.74 -51.64
CA PRO A 614 4.28 -9.97 -51.94
C PRO A 614 3.02 -10.51 -51.24
N LEU A 615 2.18 -9.62 -50.71
CA LEU A 615 0.78 -9.93 -50.43
C LEU A 615 0.01 -9.80 -51.75
N VAL A 616 -0.54 -10.90 -52.25
CA VAL A 616 -1.33 -10.89 -53.49
C VAL A 616 -2.79 -10.73 -53.14
N TYR A 617 -3.33 -9.55 -53.42
CA TYR A 617 -4.76 -9.25 -53.34
C TYR A 617 -5.31 -9.08 -54.75
N LEU A 618 -6.34 -9.86 -55.11
CA LEU A 618 -7.06 -9.70 -56.36
C LEU A 618 -8.53 -9.51 -56.06
N GLU A 619 -9.14 -8.51 -56.71
CA GLU A 619 -10.57 -8.25 -56.60
C GLU A 619 -11.22 -8.16 -57.97
N SER A 620 -12.31 -8.90 -58.19
CA SER A 620 -13.06 -8.92 -59.45
C SER A 620 -12.18 -9.23 -60.69
N VAL A 621 -11.07 -9.94 -60.46
CA VAL A 621 -10.13 -10.40 -61.51
C VAL A 621 -10.54 -11.78 -62.00
N SER A 622 -10.34 -12.03 -63.30
CA SER A 622 -10.52 -13.35 -63.88
C SER A 622 -9.31 -13.81 -64.69
N ASN A 623 -9.13 -15.14 -64.82
CA ASN A 623 -8.11 -15.76 -65.68
C ASN A 623 -6.68 -15.34 -65.31
N PHE A 624 -6.30 -15.49 -64.04
CA PHE A 624 -5.01 -15.05 -63.52
C PHE A 624 -4.27 -16.18 -62.80
N THR A 625 -2.95 -16.22 -62.94
CA THR A 625 -2.08 -17.15 -62.21
C THR A 625 -1.17 -16.38 -61.28
N VAL A 626 -1.21 -16.70 -59.99
CA VAL A 626 -0.35 -16.10 -58.97
C VAL A 626 1.08 -16.62 -59.12
N ALA A 627 2.05 -15.70 -59.29
CA ALA A 627 3.44 -16.05 -59.58
C ALA A 627 4.30 -16.28 -58.32
N ASP A 628 4.18 -15.41 -57.32
CA ASP A 628 4.80 -15.55 -56.00
C ASP A 628 3.95 -14.79 -54.98
N ALA A 629 3.89 -15.29 -53.76
CA ALA A 629 3.15 -14.66 -52.67
C ALA A 629 3.66 -15.15 -51.31
N GLY A 630 3.56 -14.28 -50.30
CA GLY A 630 3.59 -14.68 -48.89
C GLY A 630 2.19 -15.03 -48.36
N GLN A 631 1.16 -14.45 -48.98
CA GLN A 631 -0.26 -14.69 -48.72
C GLN A 631 -1.06 -14.35 -49.99
N VAL A 632 -2.15 -15.07 -50.23
CA VAL A 632 -3.09 -14.83 -51.33
C VAL A 632 -4.50 -14.54 -50.79
N VAL A 633 -5.10 -13.44 -51.22
CA VAL A 633 -6.48 -13.03 -50.88
C VAL A 633 -7.23 -12.73 -52.18
N LEU A 634 -8.32 -13.47 -52.44
CA LEU A 634 -9.13 -13.35 -53.65
C LEU A 634 -10.56 -12.98 -53.29
N VAL A 635 -11.04 -11.88 -53.85
CA VAL A 635 -12.32 -11.25 -53.55
C VAL A 635 -13.12 -11.18 -54.85
N LYS A 636 -14.25 -11.89 -54.94
CA LYS A 636 -15.12 -11.90 -56.13
C LYS A 636 -14.39 -12.26 -57.43
N CYS A 637 -13.41 -13.16 -57.35
CA CYS A 637 -12.60 -13.57 -58.51
C CYS A 637 -13.18 -14.78 -59.24
N GLU A 638 -12.70 -15.02 -60.46
CA GLU A 638 -13.07 -16.20 -61.25
C GLU A 638 -11.88 -16.81 -61.99
N ASN A 639 -11.75 -18.13 -62.00
CA ASN A 639 -10.71 -18.84 -62.76
C ASN A 639 -9.29 -18.36 -62.41
N ILE A 640 -8.97 -18.38 -61.12
CA ILE A 640 -7.65 -18.05 -60.59
C ILE A 640 -6.85 -19.33 -60.35
N ARG A 641 -5.54 -19.27 -60.57
CA ARG A 641 -4.60 -20.36 -60.29
C ARG A 641 -3.61 -19.93 -59.21
N VAL A 642 -3.61 -20.65 -58.10
CA VAL A 642 -2.69 -20.46 -56.96
C VAL A 642 -1.87 -21.73 -56.84
N GLU A 643 -0.68 -21.75 -57.47
CA GLU A 643 0.05 -22.99 -57.71
C GLU A 643 1.52 -22.91 -57.28
N ASN A 644 2.01 -23.96 -56.62
CA ASN A 644 3.42 -24.15 -56.26
C ASN A 644 4.03 -23.01 -55.41
N LEU A 645 3.23 -22.38 -54.56
CA LEU A 645 3.66 -21.30 -53.67
C LEU A 645 4.13 -21.83 -52.31
N ASN A 646 4.97 -21.04 -51.63
CA ASN A 646 5.29 -21.24 -50.23
C ASN A 646 4.64 -20.11 -49.40
N LEU A 647 3.58 -20.46 -48.68
CA LEU A 647 2.68 -19.59 -47.94
C LEU A 647 2.81 -19.91 -46.45
N SER A 648 3.82 -19.31 -45.82
CA SER A 648 4.20 -19.62 -44.45
C SER A 648 4.08 -18.43 -43.53
N ALA A 649 3.67 -18.67 -42.28
CA ALA A 649 3.60 -17.67 -41.21
C ALA A 649 2.78 -16.41 -41.60
N ALA A 650 1.75 -16.55 -42.42
CA ALA A 650 0.74 -15.52 -42.65
C ALA A 650 -0.40 -15.64 -41.64
N THR A 651 -1.40 -14.78 -41.74
CA THR A 651 -2.66 -14.99 -41.02
C THR A 651 -3.46 -16.12 -41.64
N ILE A 652 -3.71 -16.02 -42.94
CA ILE A 652 -4.28 -17.07 -43.77
C ILE A 652 -3.35 -17.30 -44.95
N GLY A 653 -3.10 -18.55 -45.34
CA GLY A 653 -2.29 -18.85 -46.52
C GLY A 653 -2.99 -18.41 -47.81
N VAL A 654 -4.19 -18.96 -48.05
CA VAL A 654 -5.07 -18.61 -49.19
C VAL A 654 -6.48 -18.31 -48.69
N GLU A 655 -7.00 -17.13 -48.98
CA GLU A 655 -8.35 -16.68 -48.64
C GLU A 655 -9.18 -16.46 -49.91
N LEU A 656 -10.37 -17.04 -49.96
CA LEU A 656 -11.36 -16.89 -51.03
C LEU A 656 -12.66 -16.31 -50.46
N TRP A 657 -13.10 -15.17 -50.96
CA TRP A 657 -14.41 -14.59 -50.66
C TRP A 657 -15.20 -14.37 -51.95
N GLU A 658 -16.43 -14.92 -52.01
CA GLU A 658 -17.30 -14.90 -53.20
C GLU A 658 -16.58 -15.28 -54.52
N THR A 659 -15.60 -16.17 -54.44
CA THR A 659 -14.70 -16.51 -55.55
C THR A 659 -15.02 -17.89 -56.12
N SER A 660 -14.85 -18.05 -57.42
CA SER A 660 -15.22 -19.28 -58.11
C SER A 660 -14.19 -19.80 -59.11
N ASN A 661 -14.31 -21.08 -59.44
CA ASN A 661 -13.49 -21.76 -60.45
C ASN A 661 -11.98 -21.66 -60.16
N THR A 662 -11.57 -21.55 -58.90
CA THR A 662 -10.16 -21.41 -58.52
C THR A 662 -9.47 -22.76 -58.36
N ILE A 663 -8.22 -22.85 -58.83
CA ILE A 663 -7.34 -24.00 -58.64
C ILE A 663 -6.26 -23.63 -57.62
N ILE A 664 -6.24 -24.31 -56.47
CA ILE A 664 -5.21 -24.19 -55.44
C ILE A 664 -4.41 -25.49 -55.46
N SER A 665 -3.20 -25.50 -56.06
CA SER A 665 -2.45 -26.74 -56.28
C SER A 665 -0.96 -26.71 -55.91
N GLY A 666 -0.45 -27.82 -55.36
CA GLY A 666 0.99 -27.98 -55.14
C GLY A 666 1.64 -27.00 -54.14
N ASN A 667 0.85 -26.29 -53.34
CA ASN A 667 1.38 -25.27 -52.42
C ASN A 667 1.89 -25.89 -51.11
N SER A 668 2.92 -25.26 -50.54
CA SER A 668 3.35 -25.49 -49.15
C SER A 668 2.76 -24.39 -48.27
N ILE A 669 1.85 -24.76 -47.37
CA ILE A 669 1.06 -23.85 -46.54
C ILE A 669 1.31 -24.19 -45.07
N THR A 670 2.13 -23.40 -44.39
CA THR A 670 2.65 -23.82 -43.07
C THR A 670 2.71 -22.72 -42.02
N ALA A 671 2.44 -23.09 -40.76
CA ALA A 671 2.59 -22.21 -39.61
C ALA A 671 1.78 -20.90 -39.69
N ASN A 672 0.66 -20.90 -40.44
CA ASN A 672 -0.25 -19.74 -40.46
C ASN A 672 -1.02 -19.70 -39.13
N ASN A 673 -1.14 -18.50 -38.55
CA ASN A 673 -1.68 -18.35 -37.19
C ASN A 673 -3.20 -18.62 -37.11
N ARG A 674 -3.89 -18.69 -38.26
CA ARG A 674 -5.30 -19.02 -38.39
C ARG A 674 -5.52 -20.17 -39.37
N TYR A 675 -5.70 -19.91 -40.65
CA TYR A 675 -6.11 -20.94 -41.61
C TYR A 675 -5.04 -21.21 -42.65
N GLY A 676 -4.88 -22.47 -43.05
CA GLY A 676 -4.13 -22.79 -44.26
C GLY A 676 -4.87 -22.24 -45.49
N ILE A 677 -6.10 -22.70 -45.70
CA ILE A 677 -6.98 -22.26 -46.79
C ILE A 677 -8.37 -21.96 -46.23
N LEU A 678 -8.92 -20.79 -46.57
CA LEU A 678 -10.28 -20.37 -46.23
C LEU A 678 -11.10 -20.14 -47.51
N LEU A 679 -12.27 -20.77 -47.58
CA LEU A 679 -13.31 -20.54 -48.57
C LEU A 679 -14.53 -19.97 -47.87
N PHE A 680 -14.94 -18.75 -48.24
CA PHE A 680 -16.13 -18.09 -47.74
C PHE A 680 -17.04 -17.77 -48.92
N GLN A 681 -18.28 -18.26 -48.90
CA GLN A 681 -19.26 -18.08 -49.99
C GLN A 681 -18.70 -18.37 -51.39
N SER A 682 -17.79 -19.35 -51.47
CA SER A 682 -16.97 -19.61 -52.66
C SER A 682 -17.29 -20.97 -53.26
N PHE A 683 -17.35 -21.07 -54.59
CA PHE A 683 -17.94 -22.24 -55.26
C PHE A 683 -17.13 -22.76 -56.44
N ASN A 684 -17.31 -24.06 -56.76
CA ASN A 684 -16.65 -24.72 -57.90
C ASN A 684 -15.10 -24.65 -57.84
N ASN A 685 -14.51 -24.71 -56.65
CA ASN A 685 -13.06 -24.61 -56.48
C ASN A 685 -12.40 -25.99 -56.39
N SER A 686 -11.13 -26.09 -56.79
CA SER A 686 -10.34 -27.32 -56.72
C SER A 686 -9.10 -27.09 -55.86
N ILE A 687 -8.98 -27.84 -54.75
CA ILE A 687 -7.85 -27.80 -53.83
C ILE A 687 -7.11 -29.12 -53.93
N SER A 688 -5.92 -29.13 -54.53
CA SER A 688 -5.23 -30.39 -54.84
C SER A 688 -3.72 -30.43 -54.62
N GLY A 689 -3.19 -31.54 -54.10
CA GLY A 689 -1.74 -31.73 -54.00
C GLY A 689 -1.03 -30.76 -53.04
N ASN A 690 -1.73 -30.11 -52.11
CA ASN A 690 -1.13 -29.13 -51.19
C ASN A 690 -0.58 -29.82 -49.93
N SER A 691 0.50 -29.26 -49.37
CA SER A 691 1.03 -29.62 -48.06
C SER A 691 0.64 -28.55 -47.04
N ILE A 692 -0.31 -28.88 -46.15
CA ILE A 692 -0.95 -27.95 -45.21
C ILE A 692 -0.62 -28.38 -43.79
N THR A 693 0.31 -27.67 -43.15
CA THR A 693 0.93 -28.15 -41.89
C THR A 693 1.08 -27.11 -40.80
N ASN A 694 0.90 -27.50 -39.54
CA ASN A 694 1.13 -26.65 -38.37
C ASN A 694 0.35 -25.32 -38.37
N ASN A 695 -0.80 -25.25 -39.04
CA ASN A 695 -1.70 -24.09 -38.96
C ASN A 695 -2.63 -24.26 -37.75
N LYS A 696 -3.39 -23.22 -37.38
CA LYS A 696 -4.47 -23.43 -36.40
C LYS A 696 -5.55 -24.36 -36.98
N GLU A 697 -6.02 -24.07 -38.20
CA GLU A 697 -6.87 -24.96 -38.99
C GLU A 697 -6.26 -25.22 -40.37
N GLY A 698 -6.48 -26.42 -40.92
CA GLY A 698 -6.00 -26.77 -42.25
C GLY A 698 -6.79 -26.10 -43.37
N ILE A 699 -7.93 -26.67 -43.74
CA ILE A 699 -8.83 -26.16 -44.78
C ILE A 699 -10.20 -25.88 -44.16
N TRP A 700 -10.73 -24.67 -44.34
CA TRP A 700 -12.07 -24.28 -43.87
C TRP A 700 -12.94 -23.81 -45.04
N LEU A 701 -14.11 -24.44 -45.21
CA LEU A 701 -15.20 -24.00 -46.08
C LEU A 701 -16.37 -23.46 -45.24
N GLU A 702 -16.76 -22.22 -45.47
CA GLU A 702 -17.72 -21.48 -44.66
C GLU A 702 -18.82 -20.84 -45.51
N TYR A 703 -19.99 -20.65 -44.89
CA TYR A 703 -21.15 -19.93 -45.42
C TYR A 703 -21.45 -20.26 -46.87
N HIS A 704 -22.02 -21.44 -47.11
CA HIS A 704 -22.51 -21.83 -48.44
C HIS A 704 -21.42 -21.97 -49.52
N SER A 705 -20.23 -22.43 -49.11
CA SER A 705 -19.18 -22.82 -50.05
C SER A 705 -19.46 -24.22 -50.60
N PHE A 706 -19.82 -24.31 -51.88
CA PHE A 706 -20.39 -25.53 -52.48
C PHE A 706 -19.64 -25.99 -53.74
N ASN A 707 -19.88 -27.25 -54.14
CA ASN A 707 -19.37 -27.86 -55.37
C ASN A 707 -17.84 -27.81 -55.50
N SER A 708 -17.12 -27.74 -54.37
CA SER A 708 -15.66 -27.72 -54.37
C SER A 708 -15.10 -29.13 -54.17
N ILE A 709 -13.91 -29.38 -54.74
CA ILE A 709 -13.22 -30.66 -54.68
C ILE A 709 -11.91 -30.48 -53.90
N ILE A 710 -11.78 -31.22 -52.79
CA ILE A 710 -10.57 -31.29 -51.97
C ILE A 710 -9.94 -32.67 -52.22
N ILE A 711 -8.81 -32.71 -52.93
CA ILE A 711 -8.23 -33.97 -53.42
C ILE A 711 -6.72 -34.08 -53.28
N ARG A 712 -6.19 -35.21 -52.80
CA ARG A 712 -4.73 -35.46 -52.73
C ARG A 712 -3.94 -34.43 -51.92
N ASN A 713 -4.52 -33.86 -50.86
CA ASN A 713 -3.80 -32.95 -49.97
C ASN A 713 -3.19 -33.70 -48.78
N SER A 714 -2.03 -33.23 -48.31
CA SER A 714 -1.43 -33.66 -47.04
C SER A 714 -1.73 -32.61 -45.97
N ILE A 715 -2.58 -32.94 -45.00
CA ILE A 715 -3.11 -32.03 -43.99
C ILE A 715 -2.69 -32.55 -42.62
N THR A 716 -1.65 -31.95 -42.04
CA THR A 716 -0.91 -32.58 -40.94
C THR A 716 -0.59 -31.63 -39.79
N ASN A 717 -0.75 -32.09 -38.55
CA ASN A 717 -0.38 -31.35 -37.32
C ASN A 717 -1.05 -29.97 -37.20
N ASN A 718 -2.26 -29.78 -37.73
CA ASN A 718 -3.01 -28.55 -37.47
C ASN A 718 -3.62 -28.61 -36.07
N GLN A 719 -3.63 -27.48 -35.36
CA GLN A 719 -3.89 -27.43 -33.92
C GLN A 719 -5.31 -27.89 -33.57
N ASP A 720 -6.29 -27.49 -34.39
CA ASP A 720 -7.70 -27.78 -34.21
C ASP A 720 -8.17 -28.80 -35.28
N GLY A 721 -8.86 -28.37 -36.33
CA GLY A 721 -9.35 -29.19 -37.44
C GLY A 721 -8.41 -29.28 -38.65
N GLY A 722 -8.34 -30.48 -39.25
CA GLY A 722 -7.71 -30.69 -40.55
C GLY A 722 -8.56 -30.12 -41.69
N ILE A 723 -9.80 -30.59 -41.81
CA ILE A 723 -10.79 -30.06 -42.76
C ILE A 723 -12.07 -29.68 -42.00
N ILE A 724 -12.56 -28.47 -42.20
CA ILE A 724 -13.78 -27.97 -41.57
C ILE A 724 -14.74 -27.48 -42.65
N LEU A 725 -15.99 -27.96 -42.60
CA LEU A 725 -17.10 -27.40 -43.37
C LEU A 725 -18.15 -26.88 -42.39
N SER A 726 -18.48 -25.58 -42.49
CA SER A 726 -19.60 -24.95 -41.80
C SER A 726 -20.60 -24.43 -42.82
N GLU A 727 -21.87 -24.84 -42.72
CA GLU A 727 -22.96 -24.40 -43.62
C GLU A 727 -22.65 -24.61 -45.11
N SER A 728 -21.82 -25.62 -45.41
CA SER A 728 -21.20 -25.87 -46.72
C SER A 728 -21.45 -27.32 -47.17
N SER A 729 -22.21 -27.47 -48.24
CA SER A 729 -22.83 -28.71 -48.74
C SER A 729 -22.39 -29.04 -50.18
N ASN A 730 -22.61 -30.28 -50.63
CA ASN A 730 -22.30 -30.71 -52.01
C ASN A 730 -20.82 -30.59 -52.40
N ASN A 731 -19.90 -30.76 -51.45
CA ASN A 731 -18.46 -30.82 -51.71
C ASN A 731 -17.97 -32.27 -51.79
N ILE A 732 -16.83 -32.48 -52.46
CA ILE A 732 -16.18 -33.79 -52.58
C ILE A 732 -14.81 -33.73 -51.90
N ILE A 733 -14.59 -34.60 -50.91
CA ILE A 733 -13.35 -34.73 -50.15
C ILE A 733 -12.83 -36.13 -50.37
N VAL A 734 -11.74 -36.27 -51.13
CA VAL A 734 -11.30 -37.57 -51.66
C VAL A 734 -9.79 -37.69 -51.74
N GLU A 735 -9.23 -38.87 -51.47
CA GLU A 735 -7.78 -39.13 -51.58
C GLU A 735 -6.87 -38.21 -50.73
N ASN A 736 -7.36 -37.62 -49.64
CA ASN A 736 -6.53 -36.76 -48.77
C ASN A 736 -5.83 -37.58 -47.67
N ASN A 737 -4.65 -37.12 -47.25
CA ASN A 737 -3.94 -37.64 -46.10
C ASN A 737 -4.09 -36.67 -44.93
N ILE A 738 -4.93 -37.02 -43.95
CA ILE A 738 -5.35 -36.15 -42.84
C ILE A 738 -4.82 -36.74 -41.54
N THR A 739 -3.71 -36.18 -41.05
CA THR A 739 -2.90 -36.84 -40.02
C THR A 739 -2.55 -35.96 -38.82
N ASN A 740 -2.61 -36.52 -37.61
CA ASN A 740 -2.18 -35.87 -36.37
C ASN A 740 -2.84 -34.49 -36.11
N ASN A 741 -4.08 -34.26 -36.56
CA ASN A 741 -4.84 -33.06 -36.20
C ASN A 741 -5.67 -33.34 -34.93
N HIS A 742 -6.20 -32.30 -34.25
CA HIS A 742 -7.13 -32.56 -33.15
C HIS A 742 -8.41 -33.22 -33.67
N CYS A 743 -9.04 -32.66 -34.71
CA CYS A 743 -10.08 -33.33 -35.48
C CYS A 743 -9.62 -33.52 -36.92
N GLY A 744 -9.79 -34.71 -37.50
CA GLY A 744 -9.47 -34.95 -38.91
C GLY A 744 -10.40 -34.16 -39.83
N ILE A 745 -11.71 -34.37 -39.68
CA ILE A 745 -12.75 -33.62 -40.39
C ILE A 745 -13.91 -33.22 -39.46
N VAL A 746 -14.44 -32.00 -39.63
CA VAL A 746 -15.61 -31.48 -38.90
C VAL A 746 -16.65 -30.96 -39.89
N LEU A 747 -17.91 -31.38 -39.75
CA LEU A 747 -19.01 -31.01 -40.66
C LEU A 747 -20.17 -30.39 -39.87
N GLY A 748 -20.19 -29.06 -39.68
CA GLY A 748 -21.26 -28.35 -38.99
C GLY A 748 -22.32 -27.81 -39.95
N LEU A 749 -23.58 -28.24 -39.83
CA LEU A 749 -24.67 -27.83 -40.74
C LEU A 749 -24.30 -28.00 -42.24
N ALA A 750 -23.51 -29.05 -42.54
CA ALA A 750 -22.82 -29.27 -43.81
C ALA A 750 -23.20 -30.65 -44.37
N SER A 751 -24.29 -30.74 -45.13
CA SER A 751 -24.87 -32.01 -45.60
C SER A 751 -24.60 -32.27 -47.09
N ASN A 752 -24.88 -33.49 -47.57
CA ASN A 752 -24.69 -33.91 -48.96
C ASN A 752 -23.24 -33.78 -49.45
N ASN A 753 -22.26 -33.76 -48.56
CA ASN A 753 -20.86 -33.88 -48.93
C ASN A 753 -20.50 -35.36 -49.11
N LYS A 754 -19.54 -35.62 -50.01
CA LYS A 754 -19.00 -36.96 -50.27
C LYS A 754 -17.58 -37.05 -49.75
N VAL A 755 -17.35 -37.98 -48.82
CA VAL A 755 -16.07 -38.17 -48.12
C VAL A 755 -15.63 -39.62 -48.27
N PHE A 756 -14.73 -39.94 -49.19
CA PHE A 756 -14.30 -41.32 -49.42
C PHE A 756 -12.84 -41.40 -49.88
N HIS A 757 -12.19 -42.55 -49.72
CA HIS A 757 -10.77 -42.77 -50.06
C HIS A 757 -9.78 -41.83 -49.35
N ASN A 758 -10.15 -41.23 -48.22
CA ASN A 758 -9.23 -40.44 -47.40
C ASN A 758 -8.53 -41.31 -46.37
N ASN A 759 -7.36 -40.86 -45.93
CA ASN A 759 -6.58 -41.46 -44.86
C ASN A 759 -6.71 -40.60 -43.60
N PHE A 760 -7.49 -41.06 -42.62
CA PHE A 760 -7.62 -40.45 -41.30
C PHE A 760 -6.68 -41.19 -40.33
N ILE A 761 -5.54 -40.57 -40.01
CA ILE A 761 -4.46 -41.24 -39.27
C ILE A 761 -4.06 -40.45 -38.02
N ASN A 762 -4.18 -41.07 -36.84
CA ASN A 762 -3.72 -40.52 -35.57
C ASN A 762 -4.28 -39.11 -35.24
N ASN A 763 -5.46 -38.77 -35.75
CA ASN A 763 -6.16 -37.58 -35.26
C ASN A 763 -6.73 -37.87 -33.87
N THR A 764 -6.89 -36.85 -33.01
CA THR A 764 -7.49 -37.08 -31.69
C THR A 764 -8.95 -37.55 -31.83
N HIS A 765 -9.68 -36.97 -32.79
CA HIS A 765 -10.95 -37.44 -33.30
C HIS A 765 -10.85 -37.53 -34.82
N GLN A 766 -11.21 -38.67 -35.42
CA GLN A 766 -11.07 -38.82 -36.87
C GLN A 766 -12.08 -37.97 -37.64
N ALA A 767 -13.34 -38.01 -37.22
CA ALA A 767 -14.44 -37.28 -37.83
C ALA A 767 -15.48 -36.85 -36.78
N ASP A 768 -16.05 -35.65 -36.96
CA ASP A 768 -17.20 -35.15 -36.22
C ASP A 768 -18.23 -34.54 -37.22
N SER A 769 -19.35 -35.23 -37.41
CA SER A 769 -20.41 -34.80 -38.33
C SER A 769 -21.42 -33.82 -37.74
N ARG A 770 -21.40 -33.55 -36.42
CA ARG A 770 -22.34 -32.65 -35.72
C ARG A 770 -23.81 -32.78 -36.16
N GLY A 771 -24.26 -34.00 -36.49
CA GLY A 771 -25.61 -34.29 -36.97
C GLY A 771 -25.91 -33.96 -38.43
N SER A 772 -24.94 -33.46 -39.20
CA SER A 772 -25.04 -33.26 -40.66
C SER A 772 -25.05 -34.60 -41.40
N ILE A 773 -25.83 -34.73 -42.48
CA ILE A 773 -25.99 -36.02 -43.20
C ILE A 773 -25.07 -36.04 -44.42
N ASN A 774 -24.10 -36.96 -44.45
CA ASN A 774 -23.10 -37.05 -45.51
C ASN A 774 -22.86 -38.49 -45.97
N THR A 775 -22.22 -38.64 -47.13
CA THR A 775 -21.82 -39.95 -47.67
C THR A 775 -20.35 -40.20 -47.38
N TRP A 776 -20.04 -41.36 -46.78
CA TRP A 776 -18.70 -41.70 -46.28
C TRP A 776 -18.00 -42.83 -47.05
N ASP A 777 -18.60 -43.30 -48.15
CA ASP A 777 -18.03 -44.33 -49.01
C ASP A 777 -18.44 -44.13 -50.48
N ASP A 778 -17.75 -44.80 -51.39
CA ASP A 778 -18.08 -44.84 -52.83
C ASP A 778 -18.68 -46.20 -53.24
N GLY A 779 -19.23 -46.93 -52.27
CA GLY A 779 -19.81 -48.25 -52.46
C GLY A 779 -18.80 -49.36 -52.80
N TYR A 780 -19.27 -50.60 -52.84
CA TYR A 780 -18.46 -51.75 -53.25
C TYR A 780 -18.28 -51.81 -54.79
N PRO A 781 -17.09 -52.17 -55.32
CA PRO A 781 -15.85 -52.52 -54.61
C PRO A 781 -14.91 -51.32 -54.40
N SER A 782 -15.38 -50.10 -54.60
CA SER A 782 -14.56 -48.88 -54.48
C SER A 782 -14.07 -48.68 -53.04
N GLY A 783 -14.93 -48.95 -52.07
CA GLY A 783 -14.64 -48.80 -50.65
C GLY A 783 -14.85 -47.37 -50.12
N GLY A 784 -14.57 -47.19 -48.84
CA GLY A 784 -14.73 -45.96 -48.09
C GLY A 784 -13.40 -45.32 -47.71
N ASN A 785 -13.28 -44.87 -46.46
CA ASN A 785 -12.08 -44.22 -45.96
C ASN A 785 -11.21 -45.21 -45.16
N TYR A 786 -9.93 -44.89 -45.01
CA TYR A 786 -9.06 -45.54 -44.04
C TYR A 786 -9.08 -44.79 -42.71
N TRP A 787 -9.27 -45.53 -41.63
CA TRP A 787 -9.34 -45.02 -40.26
C TRP A 787 -8.30 -45.74 -39.40
N SER A 788 -7.32 -45.03 -38.84
CA SER A 788 -6.24 -45.67 -38.05
C SER A 788 -6.70 -46.32 -36.74
N ASP A 789 -7.90 -46.00 -36.29
CA ASP A 789 -8.59 -46.51 -35.10
C ASP A 789 -9.64 -47.59 -35.43
N TYR A 790 -9.81 -47.95 -36.71
CA TYR A 790 -10.69 -49.05 -37.10
C TYR A 790 -10.09 -50.40 -36.70
N ALA A 791 -10.87 -51.16 -35.92
CA ALA A 791 -10.48 -52.46 -35.38
C ALA A 791 -11.28 -53.64 -35.99
N GLY A 792 -11.99 -53.41 -37.09
CA GLY A 792 -12.72 -54.46 -37.80
C GLY A 792 -11.81 -55.49 -38.45
N VAL A 793 -12.43 -56.57 -38.95
CA VAL A 793 -11.76 -57.66 -39.66
C VAL A 793 -12.14 -57.64 -41.14
N ASP A 794 -11.35 -58.31 -41.97
CA ASP A 794 -11.58 -58.51 -43.41
C ASP A 794 -11.46 -60.02 -43.66
N LEU A 795 -12.61 -60.69 -43.60
CA LEU A 795 -12.79 -62.13 -43.79
C LEU A 795 -13.80 -62.41 -44.91
N TYR A 796 -14.64 -61.43 -45.23
CA TYR A 796 -15.68 -61.51 -46.22
C TYR A 796 -15.46 -60.50 -47.36
N SER A 797 -16.21 -60.70 -48.44
CA SER A 797 -16.16 -59.91 -49.64
C SER A 797 -17.55 -59.76 -50.26
N GLY A 798 -17.62 -58.95 -51.32
CA GLY A 798 -18.84 -58.69 -52.07
C GLY A 798 -19.65 -57.52 -51.49
N PRO A 799 -20.70 -57.07 -52.19
CA PRO A 799 -21.42 -55.83 -51.84
C PRO A 799 -22.11 -55.86 -50.47
N TYR A 800 -22.31 -57.05 -49.89
CA TYR A 800 -22.92 -57.23 -48.57
C TYR A 800 -21.93 -57.73 -47.51
N GLN A 801 -20.63 -57.81 -47.83
CA GLN A 801 -19.58 -58.29 -46.92
C GLN A 801 -19.95 -59.63 -46.26
N ASN A 802 -20.39 -60.61 -47.08
CA ASN A 802 -20.90 -61.89 -46.62
C ASN A 802 -20.41 -63.11 -47.42
N LEU A 803 -19.57 -62.92 -48.43
CA LEU A 803 -18.95 -63.99 -49.20
C LEU A 803 -17.55 -64.27 -48.66
N THR A 804 -17.20 -65.51 -48.34
CA THR A 804 -15.87 -65.81 -47.80
C THR A 804 -14.73 -65.35 -48.71
N GLY A 805 -13.74 -64.67 -48.14
CA GLY A 805 -12.51 -64.25 -48.81
C GLY A 805 -12.24 -62.76 -48.60
N ASN A 806 -10.97 -62.41 -48.42
CA ASN A 806 -10.56 -61.04 -48.12
C ASN A 806 -10.49 -60.18 -49.39
N ASP A 807 -10.97 -58.94 -49.30
CA ASP A 807 -10.91 -57.98 -50.41
C ASP A 807 -10.27 -56.63 -50.04
N GLY A 808 -9.81 -56.47 -48.79
CA GLY A 808 -9.18 -55.25 -48.30
C GLY A 808 -10.18 -54.20 -47.81
N ILE A 809 -11.48 -54.51 -47.81
CA ILE A 809 -12.56 -53.73 -47.20
C ILE A 809 -12.95 -54.44 -45.89
N GLY A 810 -13.22 -53.67 -44.85
CA GLY A 810 -13.63 -54.21 -43.56
C GLY A 810 -15.05 -54.75 -43.58
N ASP A 811 -15.27 -55.88 -42.93
CA ASP A 811 -16.55 -56.59 -42.85
C ASP A 811 -17.59 -55.85 -41.98
N THR A 812 -17.13 -54.95 -41.11
CA THR A 812 -17.98 -54.16 -40.21
C THR A 812 -17.92 -52.69 -40.57
N GLN A 813 -19.08 -52.02 -40.60
CA GLN A 813 -19.16 -50.59 -40.85
C GLN A 813 -18.41 -49.76 -39.79
N TYR A 814 -17.84 -48.60 -40.18
CA TYR A 814 -17.30 -47.61 -39.24
C TYR A 814 -18.37 -46.53 -39.00
N THR A 815 -18.89 -46.46 -37.78
CA THR A 815 -19.95 -45.51 -37.40
C THR A 815 -19.33 -44.21 -36.90
N ILE A 816 -19.62 -43.09 -37.56
CA ILE A 816 -19.27 -41.74 -37.10
C ILE A 816 -20.35 -41.24 -36.13
N ASP A 817 -21.63 -41.29 -36.54
CA ASP A 817 -22.79 -41.03 -35.69
C ASP A 817 -24.03 -41.80 -36.20
N ALA A 818 -25.21 -41.55 -35.61
CA ALA A 818 -26.45 -42.25 -35.95
C ALA A 818 -26.92 -42.09 -37.41
N ASN A 819 -26.48 -41.03 -38.10
CA ASN A 819 -26.85 -40.72 -39.48
C ASN A 819 -25.65 -40.82 -40.45
N ASN A 820 -24.45 -41.10 -39.95
CA ASN A 820 -23.19 -41.07 -40.69
C ASN A 820 -22.41 -42.35 -40.44
N VAL A 821 -22.32 -43.18 -41.48
CA VAL A 821 -21.64 -44.47 -41.44
C VAL A 821 -20.82 -44.61 -42.72
N ASP A 822 -19.57 -45.02 -42.57
CA ASP A 822 -18.75 -45.57 -43.65
C ASP A 822 -19.06 -47.07 -43.74
N SER A 823 -19.75 -47.47 -44.80
CA SER A 823 -20.22 -48.84 -44.97
C SER A 823 -19.11 -49.80 -45.41
N TYR A 824 -18.00 -49.27 -45.91
CA TYR A 824 -16.93 -50.03 -46.54
C TYR A 824 -15.54 -49.51 -46.11
N PRO A 825 -15.24 -49.45 -44.79
CA PRO A 825 -13.97 -48.90 -44.31
C PRO A 825 -12.79 -49.71 -44.86
N LEU A 826 -11.72 -49.04 -45.27
CA LEU A 826 -10.55 -49.70 -45.86
C LEU A 826 -9.63 -50.30 -44.78
N MET A 827 -9.06 -51.47 -45.06
CA MET A 827 -8.13 -52.16 -44.13
C MET A 827 -6.70 -51.62 -44.15
N ALA A 828 -6.34 -50.85 -45.19
CA ALA A 828 -5.04 -50.24 -45.34
C ALA A 828 -5.19 -48.80 -45.86
N PRO A 829 -4.21 -47.92 -45.61
CA PRO A 829 -4.23 -46.57 -46.15
C PRO A 829 -4.45 -46.59 -47.67
N PHE A 830 -5.37 -45.76 -48.14
CA PHE A 830 -5.60 -45.54 -49.55
C PHE A 830 -4.30 -45.03 -50.18
N LYS A 831 -3.82 -45.73 -51.21
CA LYS A 831 -2.62 -45.35 -51.94
C LYS A 831 -2.94 -44.18 -52.85
N ALA A 832 -2.66 -42.96 -52.38
CA ALA A 832 -2.64 -41.79 -53.23
C ALA A 832 -1.61 -41.98 -54.35
N PHE A 833 -2.00 -41.66 -55.59
CA PHE A 833 -1.14 -41.74 -56.78
C PHE A 833 -0.10 -40.62 -56.84
#